data_AF-A0A953CUL6-F1
#
_entry.id   AF-A0A953CUL6-F1
#
_cell.length_a   1.000
_cell.length_b   1.000
_cell.length_c   1.000
_cell.angle_alpha   90.00
_cell.angle_beta   90.00
_cell.angle_gamma   90.00
#
_symmetry.space_group_name_H-M   'P 1'
#
loop_
_entity.id
_entity.type
_entity.pdbx_description
1 polymer ?
#
loop_
_entity_poly.entity_id
_entity_poly.type
_entity_poly.pdbx_seq_one_letter_code
_entity_poly.pdbx_strand_id
1 'polypeptide(L)'
;MFKKVLIANRGAIACRIIRTLRRMNVASVAVYTEADALSRHVAAADEAYCIGDGIAAESYLNTGKILEIALKTGAEAIHPGYGFLSEKADFAEQCETQGIRFIGPTPQQMRAFGLKHTARTLATDNHVPLLPGTGLLANLDEALHQAKHIGYPVMLKSTAGGGGIGMRLCWNADDLRDAYEAVKTLAQNNFKDAGLFLEKYVDRARHIEVQIFGDGQGQVVALGERDCSMQRRNQKVIEETPAPNLTPQLRQALLDTAVRLGKAVHYQSAGTVEFIVDAVSGEFYFLEVNTRLQVEHGVTEEVTGIDLVEWMVRQAAGDLPPLDSMTIKPSGAAIQVRVYAENPAKDFQPSSGTLTAVEFAATARVETWVERGTEISAFYDPMLAKIIVHAPDREIARTELLAALQQTALHGIETNLDYLKQILQSATFRDGQSTTQFLNGFHYRTHTIDILSPGVQTTIQDFPGRLGYWNVGVPPSGPMDSLAFRLANRLVNNPADCAGLEITIAGPVLRFNCDSIIAVCGTPMEVLLDSEPLPQWQAHTVKAGSVLQFGKIRQAGNRAYLAVYGGFQVPDYLGSKATFTLGQFGGHAGRALRAGDVLHIPALPSSQPKITQYLPQHSIPHYSNQWEIAVLYGPHGAPDFFTESDIAHFFAAEWKVHHNSSRTGVRLIGPKPQWARTDGGEAGLHPSNIHDNAYAIGAVDFTGDMPIILGPDGPSLGGFVCPVTVAHAELWKIGQLRPGDSLRFYAVSIEHAQLLEQQQERLVEQLQGDHQLPFPPTNRQLKDPVLHRTAASDPELQVTYRQSGDKYLLIEYGPPVLDLNLRFRVHALMTWLQQRIAEGALQGIVDLTPGIRSLQIHFDSTRLSRDTLLQQLIEAEDQLPAITEMEVPSRIIHLPLSWDDPATRLAIDKYMQSVRRDAPWCPSNIEFIRRINGLDTIEEVRDIVFSASYLVMGLGDVYLGAPVATPLDPRHRLVTTKYNPARTWTPENAVGIGGAYLCVYGMEGPGGYQFVGRTVQMWNRYRQTSDFKDGYPWLLRFFDQIRFYPVSESELLKLRNDFISGRFRLRTEPAVLNLRQYHAFLQQQAASIEVFKAKQKAAFEAERQRWAANQQSLSISEDVMEEADSQSELDLPDNAQLISSQVTGTIWKLLVKENEDIETGQPLAIIESMKMEFTVESPVSGQIRQIFCQQGSYIAAGQTLMIVQEV
;
A
#
# COMPACT_ATOMS: atom_id res chain seq x y z
N MET A 1 28.74 15.20 -30.46
CA MET A 1 28.01 14.54 -29.35
C MET A 1 27.37 15.59 -28.45
N PHE A 2 26.13 15.38 -28.00
CA PHE A 2 25.45 16.27 -27.04
C PHE A 2 26.00 16.11 -25.62
N LYS A 3 25.92 17.16 -24.82
CA LYS A 3 26.18 17.15 -23.38
C LYS A 3 24.93 16.88 -22.57
N LYS A 4 23.77 17.37 -23.03
CA LYS A 4 22.50 17.28 -22.30
C LYS A 4 21.31 17.13 -23.26
N VAL A 5 20.43 16.18 -22.96
CA VAL A 5 19.23 15.87 -23.74
C VAL A 5 18.00 15.89 -22.83
N LEU A 6 16.95 16.59 -23.26
CA LEU A 6 15.64 16.55 -22.61
C LEU A 6 14.79 15.43 -23.20
N ILE A 7 14.09 14.69 -22.35
CA ILE A 7 13.13 13.66 -22.77
C ILE A 7 11.72 14.26 -22.71
N ALA A 8 11.09 14.48 -23.87
CA ALA A 8 9.71 14.99 -23.95
C ALA A 8 8.69 13.83 -23.88
N ASN A 9 8.81 13.00 -22.83
CA ASN A 9 7.99 11.80 -22.63
C ASN A 9 8.01 11.34 -21.17
N ARG A 10 7.25 10.29 -20.87
CA ARG A 10 7.12 9.65 -19.55
C ARG A 10 7.28 8.13 -19.62
N GLY A 11 7.09 7.47 -18.47
CA GLY A 11 6.91 6.02 -18.41
C GLY A 11 8.11 5.21 -18.92
N ALA A 12 7.82 4.04 -19.51
CA ALA A 12 8.86 3.06 -19.86
C ALA A 12 9.88 3.60 -20.88
N ILE A 13 9.43 4.40 -21.87
CA ILE A 13 10.32 4.97 -22.88
C ILE A 13 11.25 6.02 -22.31
N ALA A 14 10.77 6.86 -21.38
CA ALA A 14 11.65 7.83 -20.72
C ALA A 14 12.75 7.12 -19.93
N CYS A 15 12.39 6.09 -19.14
CA CYS A 15 13.37 5.24 -18.47
C CYS A 15 14.38 4.61 -19.45
N ARG A 16 13.91 4.12 -20.59
CA ARG A 16 14.75 3.49 -21.63
C ARG A 16 15.74 4.47 -22.23
N ILE A 17 15.31 5.70 -22.53
CA ILE A 17 16.16 6.76 -23.08
C ILE A 17 17.22 7.18 -22.06
N ILE A 18 16.82 7.43 -20.81
CA ILE A 18 17.72 7.81 -19.72
C ILE A 18 18.83 6.77 -19.53
N ARG A 19 18.52 5.46 -19.59
CA ARG A 19 19.53 4.39 -19.52
C ARG A 19 20.60 4.51 -20.60
N THR A 20 20.20 4.77 -21.85
CA THR A 20 21.15 4.94 -22.96
C THR A 20 21.95 6.23 -22.83
N LEU A 21 21.30 7.36 -22.53
CA LEU A 21 21.99 8.63 -22.32
C LEU A 21 23.07 8.52 -21.24
N ARG A 22 22.75 7.87 -20.10
CA ARG A 22 23.70 7.60 -19.03
C ARG A 22 24.88 6.75 -19.51
N ARG A 23 24.65 5.68 -20.28
CA ARG A 23 25.73 4.85 -20.87
C ARG A 23 26.61 5.65 -21.83
N MET A 24 26.02 6.59 -22.56
CA MET A 24 26.72 7.50 -23.48
C MET A 24 27.40 8.69 -22.77
N ASN A 25 27.27 8.79 -21.44
CA ASN A 25 27.74 9.93 -20.64
C ASN A 25 27.14 11.28 -21.09
N VAL A 26 25.84 11.27 -21.41
CA VAL A 26 25.03 12.44 -21.77
C VAL A 26 24.03 12.70 -20.64
N ALA A 27 23.99 13.93 -20.13
CA ALA A 27 23.08 14.32 -19.05
C ALA A 27 21.62 14.30 -19.53
N SER A 28 20.71 13.90 -18.65
CA SER A 28 19.29 13.69 -18.93
C SER A 28 18.41 14.67 -18.16
N VAL A 29 17.44 15.27 -18.85
CA VAL A 29 16.39 16.11 -18.25
C VAL A 29 15.04 15.44 -18.44
N ALA A 30 14.39 15.07 -17.33
CA ALA A 30 13.01 14.59 -17.34
C ALA A 30 12.01 15.74 -17.12
N VAL A 31 10.84 15.60 -17.72
CA VAL A 31 9.65 16.41 -17.38
C VAL A 31 8.59 15.48 -16.80
N TYR A 32 7.81 15.95 -15.82
CA TYR A 32 6.83 15.12 -15.14
C TYR A 32 5.61 15.91 -14.68
N THR A 33 4.48 15.24 -14.44
CA THR A 33 3.33 15.86 -13.76
C THR A 33 3.26 15.44 -12.30
N GLU A 34 2.46 16.11 -11.45
CA GLU A 34 2.29 15.69 -10.05
C GLU A 34 1.92 14.21 -9.91
N ALA A 35 1.05 13.70 -10.80
CA ALA A 35 0.71 12.27 -10.87
C ALA A 35 1.91 11.34 -11.19
N ASP A 36 2.95 11.85 -11.85
CA ASP A 36 4.18 11.11 -12.19
C ASP A 36 5.35 11.43 -11.25
N ALA A 37 5.15 12.24 -10.19
CA ALA A 37 6.25 12.74 -9.34
C ALA A 37 7.11 11.64 -8.71
N LEU A 38 6.50 10.49 -8.43
CA LEU A 38 7.16 9.32 -7.87
C LEU A 38 7.55 8.27 -8.92
N SER A 39 7.36 8.55 -10.21
CA SER A 39 7.70 7.63 -11.32
C SER A 39 9.21 7.43 -11.43
N ARG A 40 9.63 6.22 -11.85
CA ARG A 40 11.05 5.86 -11.96
C ARG A 40 11.86 6.77 -12.89
N HIS A 41 11.26 7.31 -13.95
CA HIS A 41 11.98 8.18 -14.89
C HIS A 41 12.38 9.52 -14.23
N VAL A 42 11.59 10.00 -13.27
CA VAL A 42 11.88 11.22 -12.49
C VAL A 42 13.07 10.99 -11.56
N ALA A 43 13.09 9.85 -10.87
CA ALA A 43 14.19 9.48 -9.98
C ALA A 43 15.48 9.10 -10.73
N ALA A 44 15.36 8.64 -11.98
CA ALA A 44 16.51 8.21 -12.79
C ALA A 44 17.20 9.32 -13.58
N ALA A 45 16.52 10.43 -13.86
CA ALA A 45 17.12 11.55 -14.59
C ALA A 45 18.10 12.35 -13.73
N ASP A 46 19.03 13.06 -14.36
CA ASP A 46 19.98 13.94 -13.67
C ASP A 46 19.29 15.22 -13.16
N GLU A 47 18.31 15.71 -13.92
CA GLU A 47 17.40 16.80 -13.52
C GLU A 47 15.95 16.44 -13.89
N ALA A 48 14.99 16.91 -13.10
CA ALA A 48 13.57 16.70 -13.37
C ALA A 48 12.72 17.93 -13.03
N TYR A 49 11.77 18.28 -13.90
CA TYR A 49 10.93 19.48 -13.77
C TYR A 49 9.44 19.14 -13.87
N CYS A 50 8.65 19.63 -12.91
CA CYS A 50 7.21 19.49 -12.94
C CYS A 50 6.59 20.42 -13.99
N ILE A 51 5.67 19.91 -14.81
CA ILE A 51 5.01 20.64 -15.91
C ILE A 51 3.48 20.76 -15.75
N GLY A 52 2.93 20.38 -14.59
CA GLY A 52 1.52 20.49 -14.23
C GLY A 52 0.99 19.26 -13.47
N ASP A 53 -0.33 19.15 -13.31
CA ASP A 53 -0.92 18.20 -12.36
C ASP A 53 -1.10 16.79 -12.96
N GLY A 54 -1.70 16.68 -14.15
CA GLY A 54 -1.91 15.37 -14.80
C GLY A 54 -2.60 15.36 -16.17
N ILE A 55 -3.24 16.44 -16.62
CA ILE A 55 -3.92 16.45 -17.93
C ILE A 55 -2.88 16.55 -19.05
N ALA A 56 -2.85 15.58 -19.97
CA ALA A 56 -1.85 15.51 -21.04
C ALA A 56 -1.80 16.78 -21.92
N ALA A 57 -2.96 17.35 -22.27
CA ALA A 57 -3.08 18.57 -23.08
C ALA A 57 -2.40 19.79 -22.44
N GLU A 58 -2.44 19.86 -21.11
CA GLU A 58 -1.91 20.98 -20.33
C GLU A 58 -0.43 20.76 -19.93
N SER A 59 0.08 19.54 -20.12
CA SER A 59 1.40 19.08 -19.68
C SER A 59 2.24 18.54 -20.84
N TYR A 60 2.30 17.22 -21.06
CA TYR A 60 3.20 16.56 -22.04
C TYR A 60 2.92 16.94 -23.50
N LEU A 61 1.71 17.42 -23.83
CA LEU A 61 1.36 17.96 -25.15
C LEU A 61 1.54 19.48 -25.24
N ASN A 62 1.92 20.15 -24.15
CA ASN A 62 2.13 21.59 -24.13
C ASN A 62 3.55 21.92 -24.61
N THR A 63 3.67 22.14 -25.91
CA THR A 63 4.93 22.53 -26.57
C THR A 63 5.64 23.69 -25.88
N GLY A 64 4.92 24.74 -25.49
CA GLY A 64 5.50 25.93 -24.87
C GLY A 64 6.25 25.60 -23.58
N LYS A 65 5.62 24.82 -22.69
CA LYS A 65 6.24 24.36 -21.44
C LYS A 65 7.47 23.50 -21.69
N ILE A 66 7.41 22.56 -22.64
CA ILE A 66 8.53 21.66 -22.93
C ILE A 66 9.75 22.45 -23.45
N LEU A 67 9.53 23.39 -24.37
CA LEU A 67 10.59 24.25 -24.91
C LEU A 67 11.15 25.19 -23.84
N GLU A 68 10.31 25.76 -22.98
CA GLU A 68 10.74 26.59 -21.86
C GLU A 68 11.72 25.84 -20.94
N ILE A 69 11.40 24.59 -20.57
CA ILE A 69 12.29 23.76 -19.74
C ILE A 69 13.57 23.39 -20.49
N ALA A 70 13.48 23.04 -21.78
CA ALA A 70 14.67 22.73 -22.57
C ALA A 70 15.65 23.91 -22.62
N LEU A 71 15.14 25.13 -22.84
CA LEU A 71 15.94 26.36 -22.81
C LEU A 71 16.51 26.65 -21.42
N LYS A 72 15.67 26.57 -20.37
CA LYS A 72 16.08 26.83 -18.98
C LYS A 72 17.20 25.91 -18.51
N THR A 73 17.18 24.65 -18.94
CA THR A 73 18.15 23.62 -18.52
C THR A 73 19.39 23.55 -19.42
N GLY A 74 19.37 24.25 -20.56
CA GLY A 74 20.42 24.20 -21.57
C GLY A 74 20.51 22.85 -22.29
N ALA A 75 19.37 22.17 -22.48
CA ALA A 75 19.33 20.95 -23.28
C ALA A 75 19.57 21.28 -24.76
N GLU A 76 20.53 20.57 -25.38
CA GLU A 76 20.93 20.81 -26.79
C GLU A 76 20.04 20.04 -27.77
N ALA A 77 19.34 19.02 -27.28
CA ALA A 77 18.45 18.19 -28.06
C ALA A 77 17.27 17.69 -27.25
N ILE A 78 16.17 17.37 -27.94
CA ILE A 78 14.97 16.77 -27.37
C ILE A 78 14.74 15.39 -27.99
N HIS A 79 14.67 14.37 -27.15
CA HIS A 79 14.23 13.03 -27.54
C HIS A 79 12.72 12.89 -27.24
N PRO A 80 11.86 12.73 -28.26
CA PRO A 80 10.41 12.71 -28.03
C PRO A 80 9.88 11.32 -27.66
N GLY A 81 10.66 10.26 -27.87
CA GLY A 81 10.18 8.89 -27.64
C GLY A 81 9.10 8.51 -28.66
N TYR A 82 7.95 8.04 -28.17
CA TYR A 82 6.76 7.74 -28.97
C TYR A 82 5.48 8.28 -28.32
N GLY A 83 4.43 8.51 -29.10
CA GLY A 83 3.24 9.24 -28.62
C GLY A 83 3.55 10.72 -28.34
N PHE A 84 2.62 11.43 -27.70
CA PHE A 84 2.74 12.85 -27.39
C PHE A 84 3.18 13.71 -28.61
N LEU A 85 4.34 14.35 -28.51
CA LEU A 85 4.88 15.27 -29.51
C LEU A 85 5.77 14.60 -30.56
N SER A 86 5.93 13.27 -30.52
CA SER A 86 6.88 12.54 -31.39
C SER A 86 6.61 12.60 -32.89
N GLU A 87 5.35 12.78 -33.30
CA GLU A 87 4.96 12.92 -34.71
C GLU A 87 4.33 14.29 -34.99
N LYS A 88 4.65 15.30 -34.17
CA LYS A 88 4.20 16.68 -34.35
C LYS A 88 5.25 17.46 -35.14
N ALA A 89 5.09 17.53 -36.46
CA ALA A 89 6.00 18.26 -37.34
C ALA A 89 6.24 19.71 -36.87
N ASP A 90 5.19 20.41 -36.42
CA ASP A 90 5.29 21.78 -35.93
C ASP A 90 6.13 21.89 -34.64
N PHE A 91 6.14 20.85 -33.80
CA PHE A 91 6.99 20.81 -32.62
C PHE A 91 8.46 20.63 -33.00
N ALA A 92 8.76 19.72 -33.94
CA ALA A 92 10.11 19.53 -34.46
C ALA A 92 10.64 20.81 -35.12
N GLU A 93 9.80 21.53 -35.88
CA GLU A 93 10.14 22.83 -36.47
C GLU A 93 10.41 23.89 -35.40
N GLN A 94 9.58 23.95 -34.35
CA GLN A 94 9.81 24.87 -33.24
C GLN A 94 11.12 24.57 -32.49
N CYS A 95 11.49 23.29 -32.30
CA CYS A 95 12.79 22.92 -31.74
C CYS A 95 13.93 23.51 -32.60
N GLU A 96 13.88 23.33 -33.92
CA GLU A 96 14.90 23.83 -34.84
C GLU A 96 15.00 25.37 -34.80
N THR A 97 13.87 26.08 -34.77
CA THR A 97 13.86 27.56 -34.66
C THR A 97 14.49 28.08 -33.37
N GLN A 98 14.48 27.28 -32.31
CA GLN A 98 15.08 27.62 -31.02
C GLN A 98 16.51 27.07 -30.86
N GLY A 99 17.10 26.49 -31.92
CA GLY A 99 18.45 25.93 -31.88
C GLY A 99 18.55 24.63 -31.09
N ILE A 100 17.43 23.94 -30.84
CA ILE A 100 17.37 22.66 -30.13
C ILE A 100 17.21 21.55 -31.18
N ARG A 101 18.09 20.55 -31.15
CA ARG A 101 18.01 19.44 -32.12
C ARG A 101 16.86 18.49 -31.77
N PHE A 102 15.91 18.32 -32.69
CA PHE A 102 14.90 17.27 -32.57
C PHE A 102 15.49 15.90 -32.95
N ILE A 103 15.44 14.92 -32.04
CA ILE A 103 15.97 13.57 -32.27
C ILE A 103 14.88 12.71 -32.93
N GLY A 104 14.78 12.81 -34.26
CA GLY A 104 13.80 12.09 -35.08
C GLY A 104 13.86 12.53 -36.56
N PRO A 105 12.83 12.22 -37.37
CA PRO A 105 12.73 12.68 -38.76
C PRO A 105 12.56 14.20 -38.86
N THR A 106 12.77 14.76 -40.06
CA THR A 106 12.54 16.19 -40.30
C THR A 106 11.03 16.51 -40.35
N PRO A 107 10.61 17.77 -40.06
CA PRO A 107 9.21 18.18 -40.17
C PRO A 107 8.60 17.88 -41.54
N GLN A 108 9.39 18.02 -42.62
CA GLN A 108 8.95 17.71 -43.98
C GLN A 108 8.69 16.22 -44.18
N GLN A 109 9.58 15.35 -43.66
CA GLN A 109 9.42 13.89 -43.73
C GLN A 109 8.20 13.43 -42.94
N MET A 110 7.96 14.01 -41.76
CA MET A 110 6.75 13.75 -40.98
C MET A 110 5.48 14.13 -41.74
N ARG A 111 5.44 15.31 -42.37
CA ARG A 111 4.28 15.75 -43.16
C ARG A 111 4.06 14.87 -44.40
N ALA A 112 5.14 14.42 -45.05
CA ALA A 112 5.06 13.56 -46.23
C ALA A 112 4.34 12.22 -45.95
N PHE A 113 4.60 11.63 -44.77
CA PHE A 113 3.97 10.38 -44.35
C PHE A 113 2.71 10.55 -43.49
N GLY A 114 2.52 11.70 -42.84
CA GLY A 114 1.41 11.92 -41.91
C GLY A 114 0.03 12.13 -42.56
N LEU A 115 -0.02 12.55 -43.83
CA LEU A 115 -1.27 12.70 -44.58
C LEU A 115 -1.52 11.48 -45.46
N LYS A 116 -2.68 10.82 -45.32
CA LYS A 116 -3.03 9.59 -46.06
C LYS A 116 -2.85 9.71 -47.58
N HIS A 117 -3.22 10.84 -48.16
CA HIS A 117 -3.12 11.05 -49.60
C HIS A 117 -1.66 11.21 -50.07
N THR A 118 -0.83 11.96 -49.35
CA THR A 118 0.58 12.14 -49.71
C THR A 118 1.37 10.84 -49.51
N ALA A 119 1.11 10.12 -48.42
CA ALA A 119 1.72 8.82 -48.17
C ALA A 119 1.35 7.79 -49.27
N ARG A 120 0.09 7.79 -49.72
CA ARG A 120 -0.37 6.92 -50.80
C ARG A 120 0.22 7.29 -52.16
N THR A 121 0.30 8.59 -52.49
CA THR A 121 0.98 9.07 -53.70
C THR A 121 2.45 8.66 -53.68
N LEU A 122 3.15 8.90 -52.56
CA LEU A 122 4.54 8.50 -52.41
C LEU A 122 4.73 6.98 -52.55
N ALA A 123 3.81 6.18 -52.01
CA ALA A 123 3.81 4.73 -52.19
C ALA A 123 3.59 4.32 -53.65
N THR A 124 2.65 4.95 -54.36
CA THR A 124 2.42 4.69 -55.81
C THR A 124 3.62 5.07 -56.66
N ASP A 125 4.18 6.26 -56.44
CA ASP A 125 5.35 6.77 -57.18
C ASP A 125 6.60 5.90 -56.99
N ASN A 126 6.67 5.18 -55.86
CA ASN A 126 7.75 4.26 -55.55
C ASN A 126 7.39 2.78 -55.76
N HIS A 127 6.33 2.50 -56.52
CA HIS A 127 5.91 1.14 -56.89
C HIS A 127 5.68 0.20 -55.68
N VAL A 128 5.13 0.75 -54.60
CA VAL A 128 4.77 0.00 -53.39
C VAL A 128 3.40 -0.65 -53.59
N PRO A 129 3.23 -1.94 -53.28
CA PRO A 129 1.92 -2.59 -53.33
C PRO A 129 0.93 -1.90 -52.39
N LEU A 130 -0.20 -1.43 -52.93
CA LEU A 130 -1.29 -0.81 -52.17
C LEU A 130 -2.51 -1.73 -52.14
N LEU A 131 -3.34 -1.61 -51.11
CA LEU A 131 -4.63 -2.29 -51.09
C LEU A 131 -5.47 -1.81 -52.29
N PRO A 132 -6.11 -2.74 -53.04
CA PRO A 132 -7.09 -2.36 -54.04
C PRO A 132 -8.18 -1.50 -53.39
N GLY A 133 -8.44 -0.34 -53.98
CA GLY A 133 -9.36 0.63 -53.42
C GLY A 133 -9.70 1.71 -54.42
N THR A 134 -10.64 2.56 -54.07
CA THR A 134 -11.14 3.62 -54.93
C THR A 134 -10.53 4.97 -54.58
N GLY A 135 -10.64 5.94 -55.49
CA GLY A 135 -10.66 7.34 -55.09
C GLY A 135 -11.93 7.69 -54.31
N LEU A 136 -12.20 8.98 -54.19
CA LEU A 136 -13.47 9.47 -53.63
C LEU A 136 -14.65 8.99 -54.49
N LEU A 137 -15.66 8.43 -53.84
CA LEU A 137 -16.90 7.93 -54.44
C LEU A 137 -17.93 9.05 -54.51
N ALA A 138 -18.55 9.26 -55.67
CA ALA A 138 -19.56 10.29 -55.85
C ALA A 138 -20.92 9.91 -55.24
N ASN A 139 -21.28 8.62 -55.27
CA ASN A 139 -22.57 8.12 -54.78
C ASN A 139 -22.52 6.60 -54.46
N LEU A 140 -23.63 6.10 -53.91
CA LEU A 140 -23.81 4.69 -53.54
C LEU A 140 -23.74 3.73 -54.74
N ASP A 141 -24.26 4.12 -55.92
CA ASP A 141 -24.23 3.26 -57.11
C ASP A 141 -22.79 3.01 -57.58
N GLU A 142 -21.96 4.07 -57.57
CA GLU A 142 -20.53 3.96 -57.83
C GLU A 142 -19.84 3.08 -56.78
N ALA A 143 -20.20 3.23 -55.49
CA ALA A 143 -19.66 2.38 -54.42
C ALA A 143 -19.99 0.90 -54.66
N LEU A 144 -21.24 0.57 -55.00
CA LEU A 144 -21.67 -0.81 -55.28
C LEU A 144 -20.95 -1.40 -56.51
N HIS A 145 -20.76 -0.58 -57.55
CA HIS A 145 -20.04 -1.01 -58.75
C HIS A 145 -18.57 -1.29 -58.45
N GLN A 146 -17.90 -0.37 -57.75
CA GLN A 146 -16.49 -0.52 -57.37
C GLN A 146 -16.28 -1.67 -56.39
N ALA A 147 -17.17 -1.85 -55.41
CA ALA A 147 -17.11 -2.98 -54.48
C ALA A 147 -17.18 -4.34 -55.19
N LYS A 148 -17.99 -4.44 -56.25
CA LYS A 148 -18.04 -5.66 -57.08
C LYS A 148 -16.74 -5.90 -57.86
N HIS A 149 -16.06 -4.84 -58.28
CA HIS A 149 -14.78 -4.93 -58.96
C HIS A 149 -13.63 -5.30 -58.01
N ILE A 150 -13.61 -4.70 -56.81
CA ILE A 150 -12.64 -5.00 -55.75
C ILE A 150 -12.85 -6.43 -55.20
N GLY A 151 -14.11 -6.85 -55.11
CA GLY A 151 -14.54 -8.10 -54.48
C GLY A 151 -14.83 -7.91 -52.99
N TYR A 152 -15.96 -8.46 -52.53
CA TYR A 152 -16.33 -8.45 -51.12
C TYR A 152 -15.50 -9.48 -50.31
N PRO A 153 -15.29 -9.24 -49.00
CA PRO A 153 -15.69 -8.07 -48.22
C PRO A 153 -14.88 -6.81 -48.53
N VAL A 154 -15.50 -5.64 -48.41
CA VAL A 154 -14.86 -4.32 -48.57
C VAL A 154 -15.06 -3.47 -47.33
N MET A 155 -14.10 -2.59 -47.04
CA MET A 155 -14.19 -1.60 -45.98
C MET A 155 -14.58 -0.25 -46.59
N LEU A 156 -15.75 0.27 -46.22
CA LEU A 156 -16.15 1.64 -46.52
C LEU A 156 -15.48 2.58 -45.52
N LYS A 157 -14.80 3.63 -45.99
CA LYS A 157 -14.06 4.58 -45.14
C LYS A 157 -14.36 6.01 -45.55
N SER A 158 -14.31 6.92 -44.58
CA SER A 158 -14.30 8.37 -44.82
C SER A 158 -12.88 8.93 -44.94
N THR A 159 -12.69 10.00 -45.70
CA THR A 159 -11.39 10.68 -45.89
C THR A 159 -10.81 11.25 -44.61
N ALA A 160 -11.68 11.76 -43.72
CA ALA A 160 -11.28 12.38 -42.47
C ALA A 160 -11.31 11.43 -41.25
N GLY A 161 -11.68 10.15 -41.44
CA GLY A 161 -11.80 9.18 -40.35
C GLY A 161 -10.45 8.70 -39.79
N GLY A 162 -10.29 8.83 -38.47
CA GLY A 162 -9.18 8.28 -37.67
C GLY A 162 -9.70 7.40 -36.52
N GLY A 163 -8.90 6.42 -36.07
CA GLY A 163 -9.22 5.61 -34.87
C GLY A 163 -10.45 4.70 -34.98
N GLY A 164 -10.85 4.27 -36.18
CA GLY A 164 -12.02 3.41 -36.38
C GLY A 164 -13.36 4.15 -36.54
N ILE A 165 -13.37 5.48 -36.37
CA ILE A 165 -14.58 6.31 -36.54
C ILE A 165 -14.76 6.63 -38.03
N GLY A 166 -15.97 6.39 -38.55
CA GLY A 166 -16.27 6.64 -39.97
C GLY A 166 -15.73 5.58 -40.92
N MET A 167 -15.69 4.31 -40.48
CA MET A 167 -15.47 3.15 -41.34
C MET A 167 -16.43 2.01 -41.02
N ARG A 168 -16.80 1.20 -42.03
CA ARG A 168 -17.71 0.07 -41.86
C ARG A 168 -17.35 -1.08 -42.79
N LEU A 169 -17.23 -2.28 -42.22
CA LEU A 169 -17.00 -3.51 -42.96
C LEU A 169 -18.30 -3.96 -43.62
N CYS A 170 -18.24 -4.22 -44.92
CA CYS A 170 -19.39 -4.63 -45.72
C CYS A 170 -19.06 -6.00 -46.34
N TRP A 171 -19.80 -7.05 -45.96
CA TRP A 171 -19.59 -8.40 -46.48
C TRP A 171 -20.28 -8.64 -47.81
N ASN A 172 -21.26 -7.80 -48.14
CA ASN A 172 -22.07 -7.91 -49.34
C ASN A 172 -22.63 -6.53 -49.74
N ALA A 173 -23.40 -6.51 -50.83
CA ALA A 173 -23.99 -5.29 -51.36
C ALA A 173 -25.03 -4.64 -50.45
N ASP A 174 -25.78 -5.42 -49.66
CA ASP A 174 -26.81 -4.90 -48.77
C ASP A 174 -26.17 -4.21 -47.56
N ASP A 175 -25.13 -4.82 -46.96
CA ASP A 175 -24.35 -4.19 -45.90
C ASP A 175 -23.78 -2.83 -46.34
N LEU A 176 -23.31 -2.73 -47.60
CA LEU A 176 -22.76 -1.50 -48.16
C LEU A 176 -23.85 -0.42 -48.34
N ARG A 177 -25.06 -0.81 -48.77
CA ARG A 177 -26.19 0.12 -48.86
C ARG A 177 -26.55 0.70 -47.51
N ASP A 178 -26.65 -0.15 -46.49
CA ASP A 178 -26.99 0.25 -45.12
C ASP A 178 -25.88 1.10 -44.49
N ALA A 179 -24.62 0.80 -44.81
CA ALA A 179 -23.47 1.51 -44.27
C ALA A 179 -23.26 2.90 -44.90
N TYR A 180 -23.57 3.08 -46.19
CA TYR A 180 -23.13 4.25 -46.95
C TYR A 180 -23.62 5.58 -46.38
N GLU A 181 -24.94 5.73 -46.20
CA GLU A 181 -25.51 6.98 -45.67
C GLU A 181 -25.18 7.19 -44.19
N ALA A 182 -25.09 6.11 -43.41
CA ALA A 182 -24.69 6.18 -42.01
C ALA A 182 -23.26 6.71 -41.86
N VAL A 183 -22.30 6.17 -42.61
CA VAL A 183 -20.89 6.59 -42.57
C VAL A 183 -20.72 8.01 -43.14
N LYS A 184 -21.43 8.35 -44.22
CA LYS A 184 -21.45 9.70 -44.80
C LYS A 184 -21.92 10.75 -43.79
N THR A 185 -23.04 10.48 -43.13
CA THR A 185 -23.61 11.38 -42.11
C THR A 185 -22.68 11.53 -40.91
N LEU A 186 -22.11 10.41 -40.45
CA LEU A 186 -21.14 10.40 -39.35
C LEU A 186 -19.89 11.22 -39.69
N ALA A 187 -19.36 11.09 -40.91
CA ALA A 187 -18.20 11.82 -41.39
C ALA A 187 -18.48 13.33 -41.48
N GLN A 188 -19.64 13.70 -42.04
CA GLN A 188 -20.07 15.09 -42.15
C GLN A 188 -20.22 15.76 -40.78
N ASN A 189 -20.83 15.06 -39.81
CA ASN A 189 -21.07 15.61 -38.47
C ASN A 189 -19.78 15.75 -37.64
N ASN A 190 -18.87 14.78 -37.75
CA ASN A 190 -17.67 14.75 -36.91
C ASN A 190 -16.49 15.51 -37.53
N PHE A 191 -16.39 15.58 -38.85
CA PHE A 191 -15.19 16.07 -39.52
C PHE A 191 -15.44 17.14 -40.60
N LYS A 192 -16.71 17.54 -40.81
CA LYS A 192 -17.12 18.50 -41.86
C LYS A 192 -16.66 18.09 -43.27
N ASP A 193 -16.41 16.80 -43.48
CA ASP A 193 -15.99 16.18 -44.74
C ASP A 193 -16.82 14.91 -44.97
N ALA A 194 -17.51 14.83 -46.12
CA ALA A 194 -18.35 13.69 -46.52
C ALA A 194 -17.67 12.76 -47.53
N GLY A 195 -16.38 12.95 -47.82
CA GLY A 195 -15.65 12.09 -48.75
C GLY A 195 -15.64 10.63 -48.29
N LEU A 196 -16.14 9.72 -49.13
CA LEU A 196 -16.12 8.27 -48.89
C LEU A 196 -15.29 7.55 -49.95
N PHE A 197 -14.63 6.45 -49.57
CA PHE A 197 -13.91 5.56 -50.48
C PHE A 197 -14.00 4.11 -49.99
N LEU A 198 -13.74 3.16 -50.88
CA LEU A 198 -13.70 1.74 -50.59
C LEU A 198 -12.27 1.21 -50.61
N GLU A 199 -11.96 0.27 -49.74
CA GLU A 199 -10.75 -0.54 -49.80
C GLU A 199 -11.09 -2.03 -49.63
N LYS A 200 -10.31 -2.89 -50.27
CA LYS A 200 -10.36 -4.33 -50.06
C LYS A 200 -10.13 -4.64 -48.57
N TYR A 201 -10.99 -5.46 -47.99
CA TYR A 201 -10.76 -5.99 -46.65
C TYR A 201 -10.05 -7.34 -46.75
N VAL A 202 -8.96 -7.49 -46.02
CA VAL A 202 -8.21 -8.76 -45.94
C VAL A 202 -8.66 -9.50 -44.69
N ASP A 203 -9.46 -10.56 -44.88
CA ASP A 203 -10.08 -11.30 -43.77
C ASP A 203 -9.05 -11.95 -42.84
N ARG A 204 -8.07 -12.67 -43.41
CA ARG A 204 -6.96 -13.29 -42.67
C ARG A 204 -5.70 -12.44 -42.71
N ALA A 205 -5.84 -11.18 -42.31
CA ALA A 205 -4.73 -10.23 -42.27
C ALA A 205 -3.77 -10.48 -41.10
N ARG A 206 -2.48 -10.54 -41.43
CA ARG A 206 -1.35 -10.32 -40.54
C ARG A 206 -0.87 -8.88 -40.64
N HIS A 207 -0.36 -8.34 -39.54
CA HIS A 207 0.28 -7.04 -39.50
C HIS A 207 1.78 -7.25 -39.40
N ILE A 208 2.50 -7.04 -40.51
CA ILE A 208 3.96 -7.16 -40.56
C ILE A 208 4.54 -5.77 -40.80
N GLU A 209 5.56 -5.42 -40.04
CA GLU A 209 6.19 -4.11 -40.14
C GLU A 209 7.71 -4.23 -40.25
N VAL A 210 8.36 -3.27 -40.90
CA VAL A 210 9.80 -3.28 -41.12
C VAL A 210 10.44 -2.09 -40.43
N GLN A 211 11.39 -2.37 -39.54
CA GLN A 211 12.22 -1.33 -38.94
C GLN A 211 13.18 -0.77 -39.98
N ILE A 212 13.14 0.54 -40.20
CA ILE A 212 14.14 1.25 -40.99
C ILE A 212 14.93 2.22 -40.12
N PHE A 213 16.16 2.48 -40.52
CA PHE A 213 16.97 3.57 -39.99
C PHE A 213 17.61 4.34 -41.14
N GLY A 214 17.48 5.66 -41.14
CA GLY A 214 18.02 6.52 -42.18
C GLY A 214 18.98 7.58 -41.64
N ASP A 215 19.95 7.98 -42.44
CA ASP A 215 20.98 8.95 -42.06
C ASP A 215 20.57 10.41 -42.33
N GLY A 216 19.46 10.65 -43.03
CA GLY A 216 19.04 11.97 -43.50
C GLY A 216 19.78 12.45 -44.76
N GLN A 217 20.71 11.67 -45.29
CA GLN A 217 21.57 11.97 -46.45
C GLN A 217 21.31 11.02 -47.63
N GLY A 218 20.23 10.24 -47.56
CA GLY A 218 19.76 9.36 -48.63
C GLY A 218 20.07 7.87 -48.43
N GLN A 219 20.84 7.49 -47.41
CA GLN A 219 21.00 6.07 -47.05
C GLN A 219 19.97 5.66 -46.03
N VAL A 220 19.38 4.48 -46.27
CA VAL A 220 18.41 3.84 -45.38
C VAL A 220 18.70 2.34 -45.35
N VAL A 221 18.70 1.76 -44.16
CA VAL A 221 18.85 0.32 -43.91
C VAL A 221 17.59 -0.23 -43.25
N ALA A 222 17.23 -1.47 -43.58
CA ALA A 222 16.22 -2.22 -42.85
C ALA A 222 16.90 -3.11 -41.79
N LEU A 223 16.38 -3.11 -40.57
CA LEU A 223 16.92 -3.86 -39.43
C LEU A 223 16.17 -5.16 -39.14
N GLY A 224 15.24 -5.53 -40.03
CA GLY A 224 14.40 -6.72 -39.92
C GLY A 224 12.91 -6.38 -39.83
N GLU A 225 12.08 -7.41 -39.98
CA GLU A 225 10.63 -7.31 -39.86
C GLU A 225 10.14 -7.79 -38.48
N ARG A 226 8.99 -7.26 -38.04
CA ARG A 226 8.28 -7.70 -36.84
C ARG A 226 6.86 -8.11 -37.21
N ASP A 227 6.36 -9.17 -36.59
CA ASP A 227 4.95 -9.52 -36.61
C ASP A 227 4.25 -8.88 -35.41
N CYS A 228 3.27 -8.04 -35.69
CA CYS A 228 2.45 -7.33 -34.71
C CYS A 228 0.97 -7.73 -34.78
N SER A 229 0.67 -8.93 -35.30
CA SER A 229 -0.71 -9.38 -35.57
C SER A 229 -1.53 -9.64 -34.31
N MET A 230 -0.90 -9.85 -33.15
CA MET A 230 -1.59 -10.03 -31.88
C MET A 230 -2.13 -8.70 -31.36
N GLN A 231 -3.28 -8.30 -31.91
CA GLN A 231 -3.94 -7.03 -31.63
C GLN A 231 -5.35 -7.26 -31.10
N ARG A 232 -5.74 -6.45 -30.12
CA ARG A 232 -7.10 -6.39 -29.59
C ARG A 232 -7.70 -5.03 -29.94
N ARG A 233 -8.82 -4.98 -30.67
CA ARG A 233 -9.42 -3.71 -31.14
C ARG A 233 -8.36 -2.76 -31.73
N ASN A 234 -7.46 -3.31 -32.56
CA ASN A 234 -6.33 -2.63 -33.20
C ASN A 234 -5.21 -2.12 -32.27
N GLN A 235 -5.20 -2.52 -30.99
CA GLN A 235 -4.11 -2.24 -30.05
C GLN A 235 -3.18 -3.46 -29.98
N LYS A 236 -1.89 -3.26 -30.27
CA LYS A 236 -0.85 -4.31 -30.24
C LYS A 236 -0.60 -4.77 -28.79
N VAL A 237 -0.52 -6.09 -28.57
CA VAL A 237 -0.33 -6.70 -27.25
C VAL A 237 0.93 -7.58 -27.18
N ILE A 238 1.22 -8.33 -28.25
CA ILE A 238 2.39 -9.20 -28.37
C ILE A 238 3.03 -8.94 -29.74
N GLU A 239 4.35 -8.83 -29.77
CA GLU A 239 5.13 -8.64 -31.00
C GLU A 239 6.31 -9.61 -31.03
N GLU A 240 6.67 -10.09 -32.22
CA GLU A 240 7.78 -11.03 -32.38
C GLU A 240 8.61 -10.78 -33.63
N THR A 241 9.89 -11.16 -33.57
CA THR A 241 10.82 -11.15 -34.72
C THR A 241 11.72 -12.38 -34.67
N PRO A 242 12.07 -13.00 -35.81
CA PRO A 242 11.51 -12.75 -37.15
C PRO A 242 10.03 -13.12 -37.23
N ALA A 243 9.30 -12.57 -38.20
CA ALA A 243 7.90 -12.91 -38.39
C ALA A 243 7.75 -14.41 -38.78
N PRO A 244 6.90 -15.18 -38.08
CA PRO A 244 6.78 -16.62 -38.31
C PRO A 244 6.18 -16.92 -39.68
N ASN A 245 6.50 -18.08 -40.26
CA ASN A 245 5.87 -18.57 -41.49
C ASN A 245 5.94 -17.62 -42.72
N LEU A 246 6.86 -16.65 -42.76
CA LEU A 246 7.16 -15.88 -43.97
C LEU A 246 8.21 -16.60 -44.83
N THR A 247 7.97 -16.68 -46.13
CA THR A 247 8.98 -17.18 -47.07
C THR A 247 10.14 -16.19 -47.17
N PRO A 248 11.38 -16.66 -47.44
CA PRO A 248 12.53 -15.77 -47.61
C PRO A 248 12.29 -14.69 -48.69
N GLN A 249 11.58 -15.03 -49.76
CA GLN A 249 11.26 -14.12 -50.86
C GLN A 249 10.31 -13.01 -50.43
N LEU A 250 9.24 -13.36 -49.70
CA LEU A 250 8.28 -12.38 -49.18
C LEU A 250 8.94 -11.45 -48.17
N ARG A 251 9.77 -12.00 -47.26
CA ARG A 251 10.57 -11.20 -46.32
C ARG A 251 11.44 -10.19 -47.05
N GLN A 252 12.23 -10.64 -48.03
CA GLN A 252 13.10 -9.73 -48.77
C GLN A 252 12.31 -8.64 -49.50
N ALA A 253 11.15 -8.98 -50.09
CA ALA A 253 10.30 -8.02 -50.76
C ALA A 253 9.75 -6.93 -49.80
N LEU A 254 9.37 -7.30 -48.57
CA LEU A 254 8.97 -6.35 -47.53
C LEU A 254 10.12 -5.40 -47.15
N LEU A 255 11.31 -5.95 -46.91
CA LEU A 255 12.50 -5.18 -46.54
C LEU A 255 12.91 -4.20 -47.65
N ASP A 256 13.00 -4.67 -48.89
CA ASP A 256 13.37 -3.85 -50.05
C ASP A 256 12.36 -2.72 -50.29
N THR A 257 11.07 -3.01 -50.09
CA THR A 257 10.00 -2.02 -50.21
C THR A 257 10.10 -0.93 -49.16
N ALA A 258 10.36 -1.31 -47.89
CA ALA A 258 10.54 -0.35 -46.81
C ALA A 258 11.77 0.56 -47.02
N VAL A 259 12.90 -0.01 -47.45
CA VAL A 259 14.12 0.76 -47.77
C VAL A 259 13.87 1.74 -48.92
N ARG A 260 13.19 1.30 -49.98
CA ARG A 260 12.86 2.15 -51.14
C ARG A 260 12.02 3.36 -50.74
N LEU A 261 10.99 3.14 -49.91
CA LEU A 261 10.14 4.21 -49.37
C LEU A 261 10.94 5.21 -48.53
N GLY A 262 11.81 4.72 -47.63
CA GLY A 262 12.65 5.60 -46.82
C GLY A 262 13.62 6.43 -47.67
N LYS A 263 14.25 5.80 -48.68
CA LYS A 263 15.16 6.49 -49.61
C LYS A 263 14.47 7.59 -50.40
N ALA A 264 13.20 7.41 -50.78
CA ALA A 264 12.44 8.40 -51.56
C ALA A 264 12.29 9.76 -50.88
N VAL A 265 12.39 9.83 -49.55
CA VAL A 265 12.29 11.09 -48.77
C VAL A 265 13.57 11.41 -47.99
N HIS A 266 14.67 10.72 -48.30
CA HIS A 266 15.95 10.81 -47.59
C HIS A 266 15.76 10.65 -46.07
N TYR A 267 14.96 9.65 -45.67
CA TYR A 267 14.48 9.50 -44.30
C TYR A 267 15.60 9.62 -43.26
N GLN A 268 15.30 10.27 -42.13
CA GLN A 268 16.24 10.50 -41.04
C GLN A 268 15.79 9.77 -39.77
N SER A 269 16.76 9.19 -39.03
CA SER A 269 16.54 8.52 -37.73
C SER A 269 15.75 7.21 -37.85
N ALA A 270 15.10 6.78 -36.77
CA ALA A 270 14.29 5.56 -36.74
C ALA A 270 12.88 5.78 -37.33
N GLY A 271 12.39 4.79 -38.07
CA GLY A 271 11.02 4.76 -38.59
C GLY A 271 10.56 3.33 -38.86
N THR A 272 9.27 3.15 -39.04
CA THR A 272 8.71 1.83 -39.35
C THR A 272 7.74 1.92 -40.51
N VAL A 273 7.88 1.00 -41.48
CA VAL A 273 6.94 0.82 -42.58
C VAL A 273 6.03 -0.37 -42.27
N GLU A 274 4.73 -0.13 -42.14
CA GLU A 274 3.74 -1.16 -41.79
C GLU A 274 3.03 -1.72 -43.02
N PHE A 275 2.76 -3.02 -43.00
CA PHE A 275 2.10 -3.76 -44.07
C PHE A 275 0.99 -4.67 -43.54
N ILE A 276 -0.07 -4.80 -44.33
CA ILE A 276 -1.03 -5.90 -44.21
C ILE A 276 -0.55 -7.04 -45.09
N VAL A 277 -0.37 -8.23 -44.52
CA VAL A 277 -0.05 -9.47 -45.25
C VAL A 277 -1.25 -10.40 -45.20
N ASP A 278 -1.75 -10.82 -46.34
CA ASP A 278 -2.79 -11.85 -46.41
C ASP A 278 -2.18 -13.22 -46.14
N ALA A 279 -2.55 -13.84 -45.01
CA ALA A 279 -2.03 -15.12 -44.58
C ALA A 279 -2.36 -16.28 -45.55
N VAL A 280 -3.34 -16.10 -46.45
CA VAL A 280 -3.75 -17.12 -47.43
C VAL A 280 -2.96 -17.00 -48.72
N SER A 281 -2.95 -15.80 -49.33
CA SER A 281 -2.29 -15.58 -50.62
C SER A 281 -0.79 -15.30 -50.52
N GLY A 282 -0.32 -14.82 -49.37
CA GLY A 282 1.05 -14.32 -49.19
C GLY A 282 1.30 -12.95 -49.83
N GLU A 283 0.25 -12.29 -50.34
CA GLU A 283 0.35 -10.90 -50.83
C GLU A 283 0.47 -9.93 -49.66
N PHE A 284 1.22 -8.84 -49.86
CA PHE A 284 1.35 -7.77 -48.88
C PHE A 284 0.98 -6.42 -49.48
N TYR A 285 0.49 -5.53 -48.63
CA TYR A 285 0.04 -4.20 -49.02
C TYR A 285 0.47 -3.19 -47.96
N PHE A 286 0.94 -2.02 -48.40
CA PHE A 286 1.33 -0.93 -47.53
C PHE A 286 0.14 -0.39 -46.72
N LEU A 287 0.40 -0.14 -45.43
CA LEU A 287 -0.56 0.41 -44.48
C LEU A 287 -0.21 1.86 -44.15
N GLU A 288 0.94 2.08 -43.51
CA GLU A 288 1.41 3.41 -43.10
C GLU A 288 2.92 3.42 -42.80
N VAL A 289 3.47 4.63 -42.58
CA VAL A 289 4.82 4.81 -42.01
C VAL A 289 4.70 5.54 -40.69
N ASN A 290 5.18 4.90 -39.61
CA ASN A 290 5.32 5.54 -38.32
C ASN A 290 6.64 6.32 -38.31
N THR A 291 6.55 7.65 -38.19
CA THR A 291 7.70 8.57 -38.34
C THR A 291 8.45 8.79 -37.02
N ARG A 292 8.65 7.70 -36.29
CA ARG A 292 9.22 7.67 -34.93
C ARG A 292 9.69 6.27 -34.55
N LEU A 293 10.34 6.18 -33.38
CA LEU A 293 10.55 4.92 -32.70
C LEU A 293 9.19 4.30 -32.29
N GLN A 294 9.11 2.98 -32.24
CA GLN A 294 7.92 2.25 -31.80
C GLN A 294 8.13 1.54 -30.46
N VAL A 295 7.04 1.13 -29.83
CA VAL A 295 7.04 0.48 -28.52
C VAL A 295 7.82 -0.83 -28.58
N GLU A 296 7.63 -1.60 -29.65
CA GLU A 296 8.15 -2.92 -29.98
C GLU A 296 9.60 -2.93 -30.51
N HIS A 297 10.28 -1.78 -30.58
CA HIS A 297 11.66 -1.72 -31.07
C HIS A 297 12.63 -2.67 -30.34
N GLY A 298 12.35 -3.00 -29.07
CA GLY A 298 13.18 -3.86 -28.24
C GLY A 298 13.41 -5.26 -28.83
N VAL A 299 12.42 -5.86 -29.51
CA VAL A 299 12.63 -7.18 -30.13
C VAL A 299 13.64 -7.12 -31.28
N THR A 300 13.67 -6.01 -32.02
CA THR A 300 14.67 -5.77 -33.08
C THR A 300 16.06 -5.57 -32.46
N GLU A 301 16.15 -4.81 -31.37
CA GLU A 301 17.43 -4.63 -30.67
C GLU A 301 18.01 -5.96 -30.17
N GLU A 302 17.19 -6.85 -29.62
CA GLU A 302 17.63 -8.17 -29.14
C GLU A 302 18.27 -9.02 -30.24
N VAL A 303 17.61 -9.14 -31.40
CA VAL A 303 18.13 -10.00 -32.47
C VAL A 303 19.30 -9.38 -33.23
N THR A 304 19.44 -8.05 -33.21
CA THR A 304 20.49 -7.35 -33.96
C THR A 304 21.69 -6.91 -33.11
N GLY A 305 21.52 -6.79 -31.80
CA GLY A 305 22.50 -6.18 -30.88
C GLY A 305 22.63 -4.66 -31.03
N ILE A 306 21.73 -4.00 -31.78
CA ILE A 306 21.77 -2.57 -32.04
C ILE A 306 20.92 -1.83 -30.99
N ASP A 307 21.51 -0.82 -30.35
CA ASP A 307 20.75 0.14 -29.54
C ASP A 307 20.21 1.26 -30.44
N LEU A 308 18.90 1.25 -30.70
CA LEU A 308 18.25 2.18 -31.61
C LEU A 308 18.22 3.59 -31.05
N VAL A 309 18.05 3.76 -29.74
CA VAL A 309 18.09 5.09 -29.11
C VAL A 309 19.49 5.69 -29.24
N GLU A 310 20.54 4.90 -29.05
CA GLU A 310 21.91 5.36 -29.25
C GLU A 310 22.15 5.78 -30.70
N TRP A 311 21.67 5.01 -31.67
CA TRP A 311 21.76 5.39 -33.09
C TRP A 311 21.01 6.69 -33.38
N MET A 312 19.79 6.86 -32.86
CA MET A 312 19.02 8.10 -33.01
C MET A 312 19.78 9.30 -32.45
N VAL A 313 20.35 9.19 -31.25
CA VAL A 313 21.13 10.26 -30.60
C VAL A 313 22.40 10.58 -31.39
N ARG A 314 23.16 9.56 -31.82
CA ARG A 314 24.40 9.75 -32.60
C ARG A 314 24.13 10.37 -33.97
N GLN A 315 23.07 9.93 -34.65
CA GLN A 315 22.68 10.49 -35.94
C GLN A 315 22.31 11.97 -35.80
N ALA A 316 21.49 12.30 -34.79
CA ALA A 316 21.10 13.69 -34.54
C ALA A 316 22.30 14.59 -34.19
N ALA A 317 23.34 14.02 -33.56
CA ALA A 317 24.59 14.71 -33.22
C ALA A 317 25.62 14.77 -34.37
N GLY A 318 25.39 14.08 -35.50
CA GLY A 318 26.34 13.97 -36.61
C GLY A 318 27.51 13.01 -36.37
N ASP A 319 27.40 12.11 -35.37
CA ASP A 319 28.45 11.19 -34.94
C ASP A 319 28.19 9.71 -35.30
N LEU A 320 27.14 9.44 -36.08
CA LEU A 320 26.83 8.07 -36.52
C LEU A 320 27.74 7.68 -37.70
N PRO A 321 28.42 6.51 -37.68
CA PRO A 321 29.14 6.02 -38.84
C PRO A 321 28.23 5.84 -40.07
N PRO A 322 28.79 5.83 -41.30
CA PRO A 322 28.02 5.53 -42.50
C PRO A 322 27.28 4.19 -42.39
N LEU A 323 25.99 4.17 -42.74
CA LEU A 323 25.13 2.99 -42.56
C LEU A 323 25.59 1.78 -43.39
N ASP A 324 26.16 2.02 -44.56
CA ASP A 324 26.70 0.99 -45.46
C ASP A 324 27.97 0.32 -44.92
N SER A 325 28.67 0.97 -43.97
CA SER A 325 29.81 0.38 -43.27
C SER A 325 29.41 -0.61 -42.16
N MET A 326 28.14 -0.64 -41.78
CA MET A 326 27.64 -1.46 -40.67
C MET A 326 27.17 -2.84 -41.15
N THR A 327 27.64 -3.89 -40.48
CA THR A 327 27.19 -5.27 -40.77
C THR A 327 26.02 -5.64 -39.85
N ILE A 328 24.81 -5.69 -40.40
CA ILE A 328 23.59 -6.07 -39.66
C ILE A 328 23.30 -7.55 -39.91
N LYS A 329 23.40 -8.38 -38.87
CA LYS A 329 23.12 -9.83 -38.93
C LYS A 329 22.18 -10.22 -37.79
N PRO A 330 20.86 -10.22 -38.02
CA PRO A 330 19.90 -10.72 -37.03
C PRO A 330 20.19 -12.17 -36.66
N SER A 331 20.11 -12.51 -35.37
CA SER A 331 20.35 -13.85 -34.85
C SER A 331 19.29 -14.24 -33.82
N GLY A 332 18.80 -15.47 -33.90
CA GLY A 332 17.77 -15.99 -33.01
C GLY A 332 16.37 -15.41 -33.26
N ALA A 333 15.51 -15.51 -32.25
CA ALA A 333 14.18 -14.95 -32.23
C ALA A 333 13.93 -14.21 -30.91
N ALA A 334 13.15 -13.13 -30.98
CA ALA A 334 12.74 -12.38 -29.80
C ALA A 334 11.23 -12.14 -29.80
N ILE A 335 10.62 -12.25 -28.61
CA ILE A 335 9.19 -12.02 -28.40
C ILE A 335 9.03 -11.00 -27.27
N GLN A 336 8.15 -10.03 -27.47
CA GLN A 336 7.75 -9.03 -26.49
C GLN A 336 6.28 -9.21 -26.14
N VAL A 337 5.94 -9.03 -24.86
CA VAL A 337 4.57 -8.74 -24.42
C VAL A 337 4.47 -7.38 -23.74
N ARG A 338 3.30 -6.75 -23.85
CA ARG A 338 2.95 -5.52 -23.13
C ARG A 338 2.08 -5.83 -21.93
N VAL A 339 2.63 -5.57 -20.74
CA VAL A 339 1.89 -5.72 -19.48
C VAL A 339 1.18 -4.40 -19.17
N TYR A 340 -0.14 -4.47 -19.06
CA TYR A 340 -1.04 -3.33 -18.86
C TYR A 340 -1.78 -3.43 -17.53
N ALA A 341 -2.04 -2.27 -16.92
CA ALA A 341 -2.97 -2.08 -15.82
C ALA A 341 -4.41 -2.05 -16.36
N GLU A 342 -4.89 -3.20 -16.80
CA GLU A 342 -6.23 -3.41 -17.36
C GLU A 342 -6.81 -4.69 -16.78
N ASN A 343 -8.13 -4.76 -16.67
CA ASN A 343 -8.84 -5.97 -16.30
C ASN A 343 -9.42 -6.68 -17.54
N PRO A 344 -8.81 -7.78 -18.04
CA PRO A 344 -9.29 -8.47 -19.24
C PRO A 344 -10.69 -9.10 -19.07
N ALA A 345 -11.13 -9.35 -17.84
CA ALA A 345 -12.45 -9.89 -17.55
C ALA A 345 -13.57 -8.85 -17.66
N LYS A 346 -13.22 -7.55 -17.59
CA LYS A 346 -14.15 -6.41 -17.64
C LYS A 346 -13.82 -5.53 -18.84
N ASP A 347 -13.81 -6.13 -20.04
CA ASP A 347 -13.57 -5.43 -21.30
C ASP A 347 -12.26 -4.61 -21.35
N PHE A 348 -11.25 -5.03 -20.58
CA PHE A 348 -9.97 -4.32 -20.43
C PHE A 348 -10.13 -2.92 -19.86
N GLN A 349 -11.08 -2.76 -18.92
CA GLN A 349 -11.22 -1.54 -18.14
C GLN A 349 -9.86 -1.20 -17.47
N PRO A 350 -9.38 0.05 -17.58
CA PRO A 350 -8.17 0.48 -16.90
C PRO A 350 -8.27 0.30 -15.39
N SER A 351 -7.17 -0.14 -14.77
CA SER A 351 -7.07 -0.35 -13.33
C SER A 351 -6.08 0.66 -12.74
N SER A 352 -6.52 1.41 -11.74
CA SER A 352 -5.72 2.43 -11.06
C SER A 352 -5.54 2.09 -9.58
N GLY A 353 -4.51 2.65 -8.97
CA GLY A 353 -4.15 2.41 -7.57
C GLY A 353 -2.68 2.07 -7.36
N THR A 354 -2.33 1.72 -6.12
CA THR A 354 -0.94 1.43 -5.73
C THR A 354 -0.55 0.01 -6.06
N LEU A 355 0.60 -0.17 -6.72
CA LEU A 355 1.25 -1.48 -6.85
C LEU A 355 1.93 -1.89 -5.54
N THR A 356 1.40 -2.90 -4.85
CA THR A 356 1.93 -3.38 -3.56
C THR A 356 3.05 -4.42 -3.68
N ALA A 357 3.20 -5.03 -4.86
CA ALA A 357 4.35 -5.84 -5.23
C ALA A 357 4.66 -5.67 -6.71
N VAL A 358 5.95 -5.57 -7.02
CA VAL A 358 6.48 -5.46 -8.38
C VAL A 358 7.76 -6.29 -8.45
N GLU A 359 7.64 -7.48 -9.02
CA GLU A 359 8.74 -8.41 -9.21
C GLU A 359 8.72 -8.86 -10.66
N PHE A 360 9.90 -8.88 -11.28
CA PHE A 360 10.08 -9.28 -12.68
C PHE A 360 11.19 -10.33 -12.76
N ALA A 361 11.10 -11.22 -13.74
CA ALA A 361 12.13 -12.23 -13.97
C ALA A 361 13.46 -11.58 -14.38
N ALA A 362 14.56 -11.95 -13.72
CA ALA A 362 15.89 -11.45 -14.02
C ALA A 362 16.45 -11.95 -15.37
N THR A 363 15.89 -13.05 -15.90
CA THR A 363 16.30 -13.66 -17.17
C THR A 363 15.73 -12.97 -18.41
N ALA A 364 14.71 -12.13 -18.24
CA ALA A 364 14.10 -11.37 -19.33
C ALA A 364 14.60 -9.92 -19.35
N ARG A 365 14.66 -9.32 -20.53
CA ARG A 365 14.80 -7.87 -20.64
C ARG A 365 13.47 -7.22 -20.30
N VAL A 366 13.44 -6.45 -19.23
CA VAL A 366 12.24 -5.74 -18.79
C VAL A 366 12.42 -4.23 -18.89
N GLU A 367 11.56 -3.61 -19.71
CA GLU A 367 11.46 -2.16 -19.78
C GLU A 367 10.23 -1.68 -19.04
N THR A 368 10.46 -1.07 -17.88
CA THR A 368 9.38 -0.62 -16.99
C THR A 368 9.70 0.74 -16.38
N TRP A 369 8.66 1.39 -15.87
CA TRP A 369 8.73 2.60 -15.05
C TRP A 369 8.15 2.41 -13.66
N VAL A 370 7.62 1.22 -13.37
CA VAL A 370 6.97 0.91 -12.11
C VAL A 370 7.91 0.13 -11.18
N GLU A 371 7.68 0.32 -9.89
CA GLU A 371 8.30 -0.38 -8.78
C GLU A 371 7.27 -0.51 -7.64
N ARG A 372 7.60 -1.28 -6.61
CA ARG A 372 6.74 -1.41 -5.43
C ARG A 372 6.42 -0.02 -4.85
N GLY A 373 5.15 0.25 -4.61
CA GLY A 373 4.64 1.55 -4.14
C GLY A 373 4.42 2.59 -5.23
N THR A 374 4.48 2.22 -6.51
CA THR A 374 4.10 3.13 -7.60
C THR A 374 2.57 3.26 -7.65
N GLU A 375 2.08 4.49 -7.68
CA GLU A 375 0.67 4.79 -7.91
C GLU A 375 0.39 4.84 -9.43
N ILE A 376 -0.58 4.05 -9.89
CA ILE A 376 -1.03 4.03 -11.28
C ILE A 376 -2.25 4.93 -11.39
N SER A 377 -2.08 6.07 -12.08
CA SER A 377 -3.16 7.03 -12.33
C SER A 377 -3.99 6.66 -13.57
N ALA A 378 -5.18 7.26 -13.69
CA ALA A 378 -6.05 7.13 -14.84
C ALA A 378 -5.78 8.15 -15.97
N PHE A 379 -4.78 9.03 -15.82
CA PHE A 379 -4.56 10.16 -16.74
C PHE A 379 -3.95 9.77 -18.10
N TYR A 380 -3.21 8.66 -18.14
CA TYR A 380 -2.36 8.30 -19.28
C TYR A 380 -2.56 6.84 -19.71
N ASP A 381 -1.69 6.38 -20.60
CA ASP A 381 -1.59 4.99 -21.01
C ASP A 381 -1.33 4.02 -19.82
N PRO A 382 -2.04 2.87 -19.77
CA PRO A 382 -1.94 1.91 -18.66
C PRO A 382 -0.74 0.95 -18.76
N MET A 383 0.23 1.13 -19.67
CA MET A 383 1.34 0.17 -19.82
C MET A 383 2.27 0.23 -18.62
N LEU A 384 2.44 -0.88 -17.93
CA LEU A 384 3.30 -1.04 -16.76
C LEU A 384 4.72 -1.43 -17.18
N ALA A 385 4.83 -2.38 -18.10
CA ALA A 385 6.10 -2.94 -18.52
C ALA A 385 6.03 -3.56 -19.92
N LYS A 386 7.20 -3.66 -20.54
CA LYS A 386 7.44 -4.55 -21.67
C LYS A 386 8.38 -5.65 -21.20
N ILE A 387 8.01 -6.90 -21.42
CA ILE A 387 8.84 -8.06 -21.09
C ILE A 387 9.25 -8.70 -22.41
N ILE A 388 10.56 -8.74 -22.63
CA ILE A 388 11.19 -9.15 -23.88
C ILE A 388 12.12 -10.32 -23.59
N VAL A 389 12.03 -11.37 -24.39
CA VAL A 389 12.92 -12.54 -24.31
C VAL A 389 13.53 -12.80 -25.68
N HIS A 390 14.82 -13.14 -25.68
CA HIS A 390 15.60 -13.53 -26.86
C HIS A 390 16.16 -14.93 -26.68
N ALA A 391 16.01 -15.77 -27.71
CA ALA A 391 16.53 -17.14 -27.70
C ALA A 391 16.99 -17.58 -29.10
N PRO A 392 17.69 -18.72 -29.23
CA PRO A 392 18.14 -19.24 -30.53
C PRO A 392 17.01 -19.52 -31.53
N ASP A 393 15.82 -19.86 -31.05
CA ASP A 393 14.63 -20.06 -31.86
C ASP A 393 13.35 -19.60 -31.15
N ARG A 394 12.26 -19.53 -31.91
CA ARG A 394 10.96 -18.99 -31.49
C ARG A 394 10.31 -19.78 -30.36
N GLU A 395 10.38 -21.11 -30.37
CA GLU A 395 9.70 -21.92 -29.35
C GLU A 395 10.42 -21.85 -28.01
N ILE A 396 11.76 -21.76 -28.02
CA ILE A 396 12.54 -21.47 -26.81
C ILE A 396 12.17 -20.08 -26.29
N ALA A 397 12.16 -19.04 -27.14
CA ALA A 397 11.79 -17.69 -26.74
C ALA A 397 10.38 -17.62 -26.12
N ARG A 398 9.40 -18.33 -26.72
CA ARG A 398 8.04 -18.43 -26.19
C ARG A 398 7.99 -19.10 -24.83
N THR A 399 8.71 -20.21 -24.66
CA THR A 399 8.72 -21.00 -23.42
C THR A 399 9.42 -20.24 -22.28
N GLU A 400 10.53 -19.58 -22.57
CA GLU A 400 11.25 -18.73 -21.62
C GLU A 400 10.46 -17.46 -21.28
N LEU A 401 9.76 -16.85 -22.24
CA LEU A 401 8.83 -15.75 -21.97
C LEU A 401 7.70 -16.18 -21.05
N LEU A 402 7.10 -17.36 -21.27
CA LEU A 402 6.07 -17.89 -20.38
C LEU A 402 6.62 -18.10 -18.96
N ALA A 403 7.84 -18.63 -18.82
CA ALA A 403 8.51 -18.76 -17.53
C ALA A 403 8.78 -17.39 -16.88
N ALA A 404 9.19 -16.39 -17.65
CA ALA A 404 9.39 -15.02 -17.15
C ALA A 404 8.08 -14.38 -16.66
N LEU A 405 6.96 -14.59 -17.36
CA LEU A 405 5.65 -14.12 -16.91
C LEU A 405 5.15 -14.88 -15.67
N GLN A 406 5.47 -16.16 -15.53
CA GLN A 406 5.15 -16.94 -14.32
C GLN A 406 5.89 -16.42 -13.09
N GLN A 407 7.12 -15.93 -13.26
CA GLN A 407 7.93 -15.31 -12.21
C GLN A 407 7.64 -13.81 -12.02
N THR A 408 6.78 -13.22 -12.85
CA THR A 408 6.38 -11.81 -12.71
C THR A 408 5.24 -11.70 -11.71
N ALA A 409 5.39 -10.84 -10.70
CA ALA A 409 4.36 -10.55 -9.70
C ALA A 409 4.04 -9.05 -9.70
N LEU A 410 2.79 -8.72 -10.04
CA LEU A 410 2.26 -7.37 -10.02
C LEU A 410 0.93 -7.41 -9.24
N HIS A 411 0.91 -6.81 -8.06
CA HIS A 411 -0.23 -6.86 -7.14
C HIS A 411 -0.68 -5.48 -6.70
N GLY A 412 -1.93 -5.37 -6.25
CA GLY A 412 -2.56 -4.13 -5.76
C GLY A 412 -3.58 -3.54 -6.74
N ILE A 413 -3.47 -3.88 -8.03
CA ILE A 413 -4.41 -3.54 -9.10
C ILE A 413 -4.55 -4.73 -10.05
N GLU A 414 -5.55 -4.70 -10.93
CA GLU A 414 -5.69 -5.70 -11.99
C GLU A 414 -4.73 -5.45 -13.14
N THR A 415 -4.24 -6.55 -13.73
CA THR A 415 -3.35 -6.50 -14.88
C THR A 415 -3.75 -7.54 -15.93
N ASN A 416 -3.28 -7.35 -17.17
CA ASN A 416 -3.46 -8.34 -18.23
C ASN A 416 -2.47 -9.53 -18.16
N LEU A 417 -1.70 -9.68 -17.07
CA LEU A 417 -0.59 -10.64 -17.00
C LEU A 417 -1.02 -12.10 -17.25
N ASP A 418 -2.13 -12.53 -16.65
CA ASP A 418 -2.65 -13.89 -16.82
C ASP A 418 -3.25 -14.10 -18.22
N TYR A 419 -3.88 -13.07 -18.78
CA TYR A 419 -4.35 -13.08 -20.17
C TYR A 419 -3.20 -13.32 -21.16
N LEU A 420 -2.05 -12.67 -20.97
CA LEU A 420 -0.85 -12.88 -21.79
C LEU A 420 -0.33 -14.33 -21.69
N LYS A 421 -0.31 -14.91 -20.48
CA LYS A 421 0.08 -16.32 -20.28
C LYS A 421 -0.81 -17.26 -21.07
N GLN A 422 -2.13 -17.05 -21.03
CA GLN A 422 -3.09 -17.89 -21.75
C GLN A 422 -2.96 -17.75 -23.28
N ILE A 423 -2.67 -16.55 -23.81
CA ILE A 423 -2.40 -16.36 -25.24
C ILE A 423 -1.17 -17.16 -25.67
N LEU A 424 -0.05 -17.04 -24.94
CA LEU A 424 1.20 -17.72 -25.26
C LEU A 424 1.10 -19.25 -25.18
N GLN A 425 0.14 -19.77 -24.41
CA GLN A 425 -0.19 -21.20 -24.32
C GLN A 425 -1.14 -21.68 -25.42
N SER A 426 -1.80 -20.78 -26.15
CA SER A 426 -2.73 -21.13 -27.22
C SER A 426 -2.02 -21.80 -28.40
N ALA A 427 -2.71 -22.76 -29.02
CA ALA A 427 -2.18 -23.44 -30.22
C ALA A 427 -1.96 -22.45 -31.38
N THR A 428 -2.86 -21.48 -31.59
CA THR A 428 -2.74 -20.49 -32.67
C THR A 428 -1.49 -19.64 -32.56
N PHE A 429 -1.13 -19.18 -31.36
CA PHE A 429 0.12 -18.44 -31.16
C PHE A 429 1.33 -19.36 -31.31
N ARG A 430 1.32 -20.54 -30.67
CA ARG A 430 2.42 -21.51 -30.77
C ARG A 430 2.73 -21.89 -32.23
N ASP A 431 1.71 -22.10 -33.05
CA ASP A 431 1.90 -22.58 -34.41
C ASP A 431 2.18 -21.41 -35.42
N GLY A 432 2.24 -20.16 -34.93
CA GLY A 432 2.55 -18.98 -35.74
C GLY A 432 1.46 -18.61 -36.75
N GLN A 433 0.20 -18.89 -36.39
CA GLN A 433 -0.99 -18.70 -37.24
C GLN A 433 -1.86 -17.50 -36.80
N SER A 434 -1.26 -16.62 -36.02
CA SER A 434 -1.78 -15.33 -35.55
C SER A 434 -2.37 -14.47 -36.68
N THR A 435 -3.56 -13.90 -36.48
CA THR A 435 -4.14 -12.85 -37.33
C THR A 435 -4.58 -11.65 -36.48
N THR A 436 -4.76 -10.50 -37.12
CA THR A 436 -5.25 -9.25 -36.49
C THR A 436 -6.62 -9.36 -35.83
N GLN A 437 -7.39 -10.42 -36.12
CA GLN A 437 -8.72 -10.67 -35.53
C GLN A 437 -8.70 -11.70 -34.40
N PHE A 438 -7.61 -12.45 -34.20
CA PHE A 438 -7.59 -13.58 -33.28
C PHE A 438 -8.00 -13.21 -31.85
N LEU A 439 -7.44 -12.12 -31.30
CA LEU A 439 -7.71 -11.73 -29.92
C LEU A 439 -9.14 -11.21 -29.70
N ASN A 440 -9.85 -10.79 -30.75
CA ASN A 440 -11.25 -10.35 -30.62
C ASN A 440 -12.19 -11.54 -30.32
N GLY A 441 -11.80 -12.77 -30.67
CA GLY A 441 -12.55 -14.00 -30.37
C GLY A 441 -11.93 -14.87 -29.28
N PHE A 442 -10.86 -14.41 -28.63
CA PHE A 442 -10.14 -15.19 -27.62
C PHE A 442 -10.90 -15.19 -26.28
N HIS A 443 -11.24 -16.37 -25.76
CA HIS A 443 -11.90 -16.50 -24.47
C HIS A 443 -10.88 -16.56 -23.32
N TYR A 444 -10.81 -15.48 -22.54
CA TYR A 444 -10.04 -15.43 -21.31
C TYR A 444 -10.73 -16.18 -20.17
N ARG A 445 -10.00 -17.02 -19.42
CA ARG A 445 -10.53 -17.72 -18.24
C ARG A 445 -9.98 -17.09 -16.97
N THR A 446 -10.85 -16.61 -16.10
CA THR A 446 -10.44 -15.85 -14.92
C THR A 446 -10.47 -16.75 -13.68
N HIS A 447 -9.56 -16.54 -12.73
CA HIS A 447 -9.57 -17.24 -11.44
C HIS A 447 -9.71 -16.20 -10.31
N THR A 448 -10.88 -15.57 -10.26
CA THR A 448 -11.10 -14.37 -9.43
C THR A 448 -12.44 -14.36 -8.73
N ILE A 449 -12.54 -13.53 -7.70
CA ILE A 449 -13.77 -13.14 -7.02
C ILE A 449 -13.91 -11.62 -7.13
N ASP A 450 -15.02 -11.15 -7.68
CA ASP A 450 -15.36 -9.73 -7.73
C ASP A 450 -16.04 -9.28 -6.43
N ILE A 451 -15.62 -8.14 -5.90
CA ILE A 451 -16.29 -7.49 -4.78
C ILE A 451 -17.39 -6.57 -5.31
N LEU A 452 -18.66 -7.01 -5.22
CA LEU A 452 -19.81 -6.20 -5.62
C LEU A 452 -20.16 -5.17 -4.54
N SER A 453 -20.09 -5.59 -3.28
CA SER A 453 -20.22 -4.73 -2.10
C SER A 453 -19.19 -5.17 -1.04
N PRO A 454 -18.47 -4.25 -0.38
CA PRO A 454 -17.39 -4.62 0.54
C PRO A 454 -17.84 -5.00 1.96
N GLY A 455 -19.09 -4.73 2.33
CA GLY A 455 -19.53 -4.76 3.73
C GLY A 455 -19.00 -3.56 4.53
N VAL A 456 -19.13 -3.61 5.86
CA VAL A 456 -18.70 -2.49 6.75
C VAL A 456 -17.18 -2.44 6.88
N GLN A 457 -16.55 -3.59 7.17
CA GLN A 457 -15.10 -3.71 7.24
C GLN A 457 -14.69 -5.16 6.97
N THR A 458 -14.31 -5.41 5.71
CA THR A 458 -13.78 -6.71 5.26
C THR A 458 -12.30 -6.56 4.93
N THR A 459 -11.44 -7.37 5.54
CA THR A 459 -9.97 -7.31 5.33
C THR A 459 -9.39 -8.70 5.07
N ILE A 460 -8.29 -8.75 4.32
CA ILE A 460 -7.53 -10.00 4.16
C ILE A 460 -6.65 -10.20 5.40
N GLN A 461 -6.73 -11.39 5.99
CA GLN A 461 -5.90 -11.79 7.13
C GLN A 461 -5.27 -13.16 6.89
N ASP A 462 -4.12 -13.42 7.50
CA ASP A 462 -3.50 -14.74 7.62
C ASP A 462 -3.11 -15.03 9.07
N PHE A 463 -2.77 -16.28 9.38
CA PHE A 463 -2.36 -16.71 10.71
C PHE A 463 -0.95 -17.34 10.63
N PRO A 464 -0.02 -17.03 11.55
CA PRO A 464 -0.18 -16.24 12.77
C PRO A 464 -0.09 -14.71 12.58
N GLY A 465 -0.10 -14.23 11.33
CA GLY A 465 0.16 -12.83 11.01
C GLY A 465 1.64 -12.51 10.96
N ARG A 466 1.98 -11.24 11.13
CA ARG A 466 3.31 -10.64 10.91
C ARG A 466 4.18 -10.63 12.17
N LEU A 467 4.71 -11.78 12.54
CA LEU A 467 5.60 -11.92 13.70
C LEU A 467 7.03 -11.45 13.42
N GLY A 468 7.80 -11.16 14.48
CA GLY A 468 9.24 -10.85 14.41
C GLY A 468 9.59 -9.35 14.35
N TYR A 469 8.60 -8.46 14.38
CA TYR A 469 8.81 -7.01 14.23
C TYR A 469 8.19 -6.17 15.37
N TRP A 470 7.85 -6.80 16.50
CA TRP A 470 7.26 -6.13 17.65
C TRP A 470 8.22 -5.10 18.28
N ASN A 471 9.52 -5.38 18.21
CA ASN A 471 10.63 -4.51 18.65
C ASN A 471 10.76 -3.20 17.87
N VAL A 472 10.07 -3.05 16.74
CA VAL A 472 9.97 -1.82 15.95
C VAL A 472 8.53 -1.31 15.85
N GLY A 473 7.60 -1.87 16.62
CA GLY A 473 6.20 -1.45 16.64
C GLY A 473 5.42 -1.80 15.38
N VAL A 474 5.76 -2.91 14.73
CA VAL A 474 4.93 -3.47 13.68
C VAL A 474 4.06 -4.58 14.30
N PRO A 475 2.73 -4.42 14.30
CA PRO A 475 1.86 -5.43 14.86
C PRO A 475 1.76 -6.69 13.98
N PRO A 476 1.44 -7.85 14.57
CA PRO A 476 1.19 -9.05 13.80
C PRO A 476 -0.05 -8.92 12.93
N SER A 477 -1.05 -8.14 13.35
CA SER A 477 -2.36 -8.17 12.73
C SER A 477 -2.91 -9.59 12.72
N GLY A 478 -3.32 -10.11 11.58
CA GLY A 478 -3.97 -11.41 11.50
C GLY A 478 -5.42 -11.35 11.99
N PRO A 479 -6.10 -12.51 12.05
CA PRO A 479 -7.48 -12.58 12.48
C PRO A 479 -7.61 -12.20 13.96
N MET A 480 -8.59 -11.35 14.28
CA MET A 480 -8.92 -10.97 15.65
C MET A 480 -9.50 -12.14 16.46
N ASP A 481 -10.20 -13.05 15.77
CA ASP A 481 -10.58 -14.38 16.23
C ASP A 481 -9.88 -15.42 15.36
N SER A 482 -8.72 -15.86 15.83
CA SER A 482 -7.88 -16.83 15.14
C SER A 482 -8.48 -18.23 15.12
N LEU A 483 -9.36 -18.58 16.06
CA LEU A 483 -9.95 -19.91 16.14
C LEU A 483 -10.91 -20.14 14.97
N ALA A 484 -11.89 -19.25 14.80
CA ALA A 484 -12.86 -19.35 13.72
C ALA A 484 -12.17 -19.25 12.34
N PHE A 485 -11.17 -18.38 12.21
CA PHE A 485 -10.37 -18.25 10.99
C PHE A 485 -9.64 -19.54 10.61
N ARG A 486 -8.93 -20.15 11.58
CA ARG A 486 -8.18 -21.40 11.34
C ARG A 486 -9.12 -22.57 11.04
N LEU A 487 -10.27 -22.64 11.72
CA LEU A 487 -11.29 -23.65 11.43
C LEU A 487 -11.89 -23.48 10.03
N ALA A 488 -12.16 -22.26 9.58
CA ALA A 488 -12.60 -22.00 8.20
C ALA A 488 -11.58 -22.50 7.17
N ASN A 489 -10.30 -22.14 7.36
CA ASN A 489 -9.22 -22.62 6.50
C ASN A 489 -9.10 -24.14 6.50
N ARG A 490 -9.18 -24.77 7.68
CA ARG A 490 -9.10 -26.23 7.81
C ARG A 490 -10.23 -26.94 7.07
N LEU A 491 -11.47 -26.42 7.15
CA LEU A 491 -12.66 -27.01 6.49
C LEU A 491 -12.52 -27.08 4.97
N VAL A 492 -11.83 -26.12 4.36
CA VAL A 492 -11.50 -26.13 2.92
C VAL A 492 -10.15 -26.80 2.63
N ASN A 493 -9.53 -27.44 3.62
CA ASN A 493 -8.25 -28.12 3.55
C ASN A 493 -7.07 -27.20 3.16
N ASN A 494 -7.11 -25.94 3.59
CA ASN A 494 -6.00 -25.02 3.42
C ASN A 494 -4.87 -25.28 4.43
N PRO A 495 -3.61 -25.02 4.04
CA PRO A 495 -2.53 -24.69 4.96
C PRO A 495 -2.91 -23.59 5.97
N ALA A 496 -2.26 -23.60 7.14
CA ALA A 496 -2.59 -22.67 8.23
C ALA A 496 -2.30 -21.19 7.91
N ASP A 497 -1.36 -20.94 7.01
CA ASP A 497 -0.91 -19.62 6.56
C ASP A 497 -1.68 -19.09 5.34
N CYS A 498 -2.69 -19.83 4.86
CA CYS A 498 -3.56 -19.34 3.79
C CYS A 498 -4.35 -18.12 4.24
N ALA A 499 -4.35 -17.11 3.38
CA ALA A 499 -5.14 -15.90 3.57
C ALA A 499 -6.64 -16.19 3.43
N GLY A 500 -7.43 -15.59 4.33
CA GLY A 500 -8.89 -15.57 4.31
C GLY A 500 -9.43 -14.15 4.53
N LEU A 501 -10.74 -13.98 4.47
CA LEU A 501 -11.37 -12.68 4.81
C LEU A 501 -11.81 -12.67 6.27
N GLU A 502 -11.46 -11.61 6.99
CA GLU A 502 -12.12 -11.20 8.24
C GLU A 502 -13.24 -10.21 7.89
N ILE A 503 -14.45 -10.52 8.33
CA ILE A 503 -15.67 -9.74 8.11
C ILE A 503 -16.16 -9.19 9.45
N THR A 504 -16.31 -7.87 9.57
CA THR A 504 -16.75 -7.21 10.82
C THR A 504 -18.11 -6.55 10.64
N ILE A 505 -19.04 -6.78 11.59
CA ILE A 505 -20.41 -6.22 11.65
C ILE A 505 -21.36 -6.64 10.52
N ALA A 506 -21.04 -6.33 9.26
CA ALA A 506 -21.82 -6.72 8.10
C ALA A 506 -20.89 -7.04 6.93
N GLY A 507 -21.20 -8.13 6.22
CA GLY A 507 -20.28 -8.69 5.24
C GLY A 507 -20.48 -8.24 3.80
N PRO A 508 -19.61 -8.72 2.91
CA PRO A 508 -19.59 -8.32 1.51
C PRO A 508 -20.66 -9.05 0.67
N VAL A 509 -20.77 -8.60 -0.59
CA VAL A 509 -21.40 -9.36 -1.68
C VAL A 509 -20.32 -9.68 -2.71
N LEU A 510 -20.13 -10.97 -2.98
CA LEU A 510 -19.00 -11.51 -3.73
C LEU A 510 -19.52 -12.29 -4.94
N ARG A 511 -18.97 -12.05 -6.13
CA ARG A 511 -19.26 -12.87 -7.33
C ARG A 511 -18.05 -13.73 -7.69
N PHE A 512 -18.26 -15.04 -7.79
CA PHE A 512 -17.22 -15.98 -8.17
C PHE A 512 -17.13 -16.08 -9.69
N ASN A 513 -15.96 -15.86 -10.27
CA ASN A 513 -15.75 -15.98 -11.72
C ASN A 513 -15.13 -17.34 -12.12
N CYS A 514 -14.89 -18.22 -11.14
CA CYS A 514 -14.48 -19.60 -11.34
C CYS A 514 -15.08 -20.52 -10.27
N ASP A 515 -15.07 -21.83 -10.53
CA ASP A 515 -15.44 -22.83 -9.54
C ASP A 515 -14.48 -22.79 -8.35
N SER A 516 -15.00 -22.98 -7.13
CA SER A 516 -14.20 -22.99 -5.90
C SER A 516 -14.88 -23.78 -4.77
N ILE A 517 -14.20 -23.85 -3.62
CA ILE A 517 -14.74 -24.40 -2.37
C ILE A 517 -14.55 -23.36 -1.28
N ILE A 518 -15.58 -23.11 -0.49
CA ILE A 518 -15.57 -22.10 0.57
C ILE A 518 -16.00 -22.69 1.91
N ALA A 519 -15.64 -22.02 3.01
CA ALA A 519 -16.23 -22.24 4.32
C ALA A 519 -16.38 -20.89 5.04
N VAL A 520 -17.50 -20.74 5.75
CA VAL A 520 -17.76 -19.56 6.60
C VAL A 520 -17.83 -20.00 8.05
N CYS A 521 -17.03 -19.37 8.91
CA CYS A 521 -17.02 -19.60 10.36
C CYS A 521 -17.11 -18.29 11.13
N GLY A 522 -17.22 -18.37 12.46
CA GLY A 522 -17.33 -17.20 13.34
C GLY A 522 -18.75 -17.01 13.84
N THR A 523 -19.12 -15.76 14.12
CA THR A 523 -20.43 -15.47 14.70
C THR A 523 -21.59 -15.86 13.77
N PRO A 524 -22.75 -16.29 14.32
CA PRO A 524 -23.95 -16.53 13.55
C PRO A 524 -24.37 -15.31 12.71
N MET A 525 -24.44 -15.49 11.39
CA MET A 525 -24.94 -14.47 10.48
C MET A 525 -25.63 -15.11 9.27
N GLU A 526 -26.52 -14.35 8.65
CA GLU A 526 -27.13 -14.77 7.38
C GLU A 526 -26.07 -14.77 6.28
N VAL A 527 -25.98 -15.91 5.58
CA VAL A 527 -25.12 -16.09 4.41
C VAL A 527 -25.98 -16.72 3.34
N LEU A 528 -26.00 -16.13 2.14
CA LEU A 528 -26.78 -16.60 1.00
C LEU A 528 -25.83 -16.93 -0.15
N LEU A 529 -26.03 -18.07 -0.80
CA LEU A 529 -25.39 -18.41 -2.08
C LEU A 529 -26.48 -18.49 -3.14
N ASP A 530 -26.42 -17.62 -4.15
CA ASP A 530 -27.43 -17.51 -5.20
C ASP A 530 -28.85 -17.30 -4.63
N SER A 531 -28.95 -16.47 -3.58
CA SER A 531 -30.16 -16.16 -2.79
C SER A 531 -30.68 -17.30 -1.89
N GLU A 532 -30.00 -18.45 -1.85
CA GLU A 532 -30.35 -19.57 -0.97
C GLU A 532 -29.52 -19.57 0.32
N PRO A 533 -30.08 -19.85 1.51
CA PRO A 533 -29.33 -19.92 2.75
C PRO A 533 -28.16 -20.93 2.71
N LEU A 534 -26.97 -20.47 3.07
CA LEU A 534 -25.75 -21.26 3.15
C LEU A 534 -25.36 -21.50 4.63
N PRO A 535 -25.34 -22.77 5.09
CA PRO A 535 -24.93 -23.08 6.46
C PRO A 535 -23.47 -22.72 6.75
N GLN A 536 -23.21 -22.04 7.87
CA GLN A 536 -21.85 -21.84 8.40
C GLN A 536 -21.26 -23.16 8.94
N TRP A 537 -19.95 -23.17 9.21
CA TRP A 537 -19.20 -24.29 9.79
C TRP A 537 -19.15 -25.56 8.93
N GLN A 538 -19.32 -25.41 7.62
CA GLN A 538 -19.27 -26.49 6.63
C GLN A 538 -18.59 -25.99 5.34
N ALA A 539 -17.93 -26.91 4.63
CA ALA A 539 -17.38 -26.66 3.30
C ALA A 539 -18.46 -26.78 2.21
N HIS A 540 -18.49 -25.80 1.30
CA HIS A 540 -19.46 -25.71 0.21
C HIS A 540 -18.77 -25.53 -1.14
N THR A 541 -19.30 -26.17 -2.18
CA THR A 541 -18.85 -25.94 -3.56
C THR A 541 -19.55 -24.72 -4.14
N VAL A 542 -18.80 -23.86 -4.80
CA VAL A 542 -19.31 -22.66 -5.50
C VAL A 542 -19.01 -22.80 -6.98
N LYS A 543 -19.96 -22.39 -7.84
CA LYS A 543 -19.81 -22.42 -9.30
C LYS A 543 -19.44 -21.04 -9.84
N ALA A 544 -18.76 -21.03 -10.97
CA ALA A 544 -18.54 -19.80 -11.72
C ALA A 544 -19.89 -19.13 -12.05
N GLY A 545 -19.99 -17.83 -11.78
CA GLY A 545 -21.20 -17.02 -11.88
C GLY A 545 -21.98 -16.87 -10.57
N SER A 546 -21.74 -17.71 -9.57
CA SER A 546 -22.47 -17.65 -8.30
C SER A 546 -22.15 -16.39 -7.49
N VAL A 547 -23.14 -15.93 -6.73
CA VAL A 547 -23.05 -14.77 -5.84
C VAL A 547 -23.21 -15.21 -4.38
N LEU A 548 -22.18 -14.93 -3.58
CA LEU A 548 -22.18 -15.13 -2.13
C LEU A 548 -22.45 -13.79 -1.44
N GLN A 549 -23.52 -13.73 -0.66
CA GLN A 549 -23.96 -12.52 0.03
C GLN A 549 -23.97 -12.74 1.54
N PHE A 550 -23.41 -11.80 2.27
CA PHE A 550 -23.41 -11.79 3.72
C PHE A 550 -24.38 -10.74 4.26
N GLY A 551 -25.12 -11.09 5.29
CA GLY A 551 -25.99 -10.16 6.01
C GLY A 551 -25.26 -9.34 7.08
N LYS A 552 -26.05 -8.70 7.95
CA LYS A 552 -25.59 -8.03 9.17
C LYS A 552 -25.67 -9.00 10.36
N ILE A 553 -24.68 -8.92 11.26
CA ILE A 553 -24.70 -9.62 12.54
C ILE A 553 -25.80 -9.01 13.42
N ARG A 554 -26.76 -9.82 13.89
CA ARG A 554 -27.93 -9.33 14.64
C ARG A 554 -27.90 -9.65 16.14
N GLN A 555 -27.33 -10.78 16.55
CA GLN A 555 -27.48 -11.30 17.90
C GLN A 555 -26.23 -11.15 18.75
N ALA A 556 -25.30 -12.11 18.69
CA ALA A 556 -24.07 -12.13 19.48
C ALA A 556 -22.84 -12.06 18.56
N GLY A 557 -21.66 -11.86 19.15
CA GLY A 557 -20.40 -11.78 18.40
C GLY A 557 -20.25 -10.53 17.53
N ASN A 558 -19.13 -10.45 16.82
CA ASN A 558 -18.74 -9.26 16.07
C ASN A 558 -18.06 -9.56 14.72
N ARG A 559 -17.52 -10.77 14.53
CA ARG A 559 -16.76 -11.15 13.34
C ARG A 559 -17.09 -12.53 12.79
N ALA A 560 -17.05 -12.63 11.47
CA ALA A 560 -17.09 -13.88 10.73
C ALA A 560 -15.88 -13.97 9.78
N TYR A 561 -15.60 -15.17 9.29
CA TYR A 561 -14.45 -15.44 8.44
C TYR A 561 -14.84 -16.28 7.23
N LEU A 562 -14.33 -15.89 6.06
CA LEU A 562 -14.47 -16.64 4.81
C LEU A 562 -13.12 -17.21 4.41
N ALA A 563 -13.04 -18.54 4.36
CA ALA A 563 -11.94 -19.23 3.71
C ALA A 563 -12.36 -19.68 2.31
N VAL A 564 -11.42 -19.61 1.37
CA VAL A 564 -11.55 -20.11 -0.01
C VAL A 564 -10.44 -21.13 -0.22
N TYR A 565 -10.71 -22.21 -0.93
CA TYR A 565 -9.70 -23.22 -1.24
C TYR A 565 -8.45 -22.61 -1.88
N GLY A 566 -7.29 -22.96 -1.33
CA GLY A 566 -5.98 -22.42 -1.72
C GLY A 566 -5.69 -21.00 -1.22
N GLY A 567 -6.65 -20.33 -0.58
CA GLY A 567 -6.53 -18.98 -0.03
C GLY A 567 -6.54 -17.87 -1.07
N PHE A 568 -6.59 -16.62 -0.62
CA PHE A 568 -6.49 -15.45 -1.49
C PHE A 568 -5.03 -15.16 -1.89
N GLN A 569 -4.80 -14.86 -3.18
CA GLN A 569 -3.47 -14.60 -3.72
C GLN A 569 -3.08 -13.12 -3.56
N VAL A 570 -2.44 -12.80 -2.44
CA VAL A 570 -1.87 -11.48 -2.14
C VAL A 570 -0.40 -11.61 -1.72
N PRO A 571 0.44 -10.59 -1.97
CA PRO A 571 1.85 -10.65 -1.65
C PRO A 571 2.10 -10.50 -0.16
N ASP A 572 3.20 -11.09 0.31
CA ASP A 572 3.66 -10.88 1.67
C ASP A 572 4.22 -9.46 1.85
N TYR A 573 3.93 -8.86 2.99
CA TYR A 573 4.58 -7.66 3.48
C TYR A 573 5.18 -7.94 4.85
N LEU A 574 6.52 -7.95 4.90
CA LEU A 574 7.29 -8.37 6.08
C LEU A 574 6.90 -9.80 6.55
N GLY A 575 6.73 -10.72 5.60
CA GLY A 575 6.51 -12.15 5.87
C GLY A 575 5.06 -12.56 6.16
N SER A 576 4.07 -11.68 5.96
CA SER A 576 2.65 -12.00 6.15
C SER A 576 1.74 -11.21 5.20
N LYS A 577 0.60 -11.82 4.90
CA LYS A 577 -0.51 -11.30 4.08
C LYS A 577 -1.52 -10.50 4.90
N ALA A 578 -1.40 -10.45 6.22
CA ALA A 578 -2.33 -9.76 7.10
C ALA A 578 -2.44 -8.27 6.79
N THR A 579 -3.65 -7.73 6.75
CA THR A 579 -3.87 -6.30 6.52
C THR A 579 -3.66 -5.53 7.82
N PHE A 580 -2.73 -4.57 7.82
CA PHE A 580 -2.65 -3.53 8.86
C PHE A 580 -3.13 -2.20 8.28
N THR A 581 -4.39 -1.86 8.54
CA THR A 581 -5.05 -0.71 7.91
C THR A 581 -4.44 0.63 8.29
N LEU A 582 -4.01 0.81 9.55
CA LEU A 582 -3.38 2.04 10.00
C LEU A 582 -2.00 2.25 9.35
N GLY A 583 -1.21 1.18 9.19
CA GLY A 583 0.07 1.23 8.47
C GLY A 583 -0.07 1.26 6.95
N GLN A 584 -1.28 1.00 6.43
CA GLN A 584 -1.63 0.94 5.01
C GLN A 584 -0.78 -0.09 4.23
N PHE A 585 -0.56 -1.28 4.79
CA PHE A 585 0.16 -2.37 4.13
C PHE A 585 -0.38 -3.77 4.46
N GLY A 586 0.08 -4.76 3.69
CA GLY A 586 -0.45 -6.13 3.72
C GLY A 586 -1.82 -6.26 3.03
N GLY A 587 -2.34 -7.47 2.95
CA GLY A 587 -3.64 -7.77 2.34
C GLY A 587 -3.81 -7.22 0.91
N HIS A 588 -5.03 -6.77 0.61
CA HIS A 588 -5.34 -6.11 -0.66
C HIS A 588 -5.10 -4.61 -0.54
N ALA A 589 -4.00 -4.13 -1.12
CA ALA A 589 -3.63 -2.71 -1.14
C ALA A 589 -3.51 -2.03 0.25
N GLY A 590 -3.25 -2.80 1.32
CA GLY A 590 -3.08 -2.24 2.67
C GLY A 590 -4.34 -1.73 3.34
N ARG A 591 -5.53 -2.08 2.82
CA ARG A 591 -6.81 -1.51 3.24
C ARG A 591 -7.92 -2.55 3.35
N ALA A 592 -9.06 -2.14 3.89
CA ALA A 592 -10.30 -2.87 3.73
C ALA A 592 -10.72 -2.91 2.24
N LEU A 593 -11.45 -3.96 1.87
CA LEU A 593 -11.98 -4.14 0.52
C LEU A 593 -12.93 -3.00 0.14
N ARG A 594 -13.04 -2.74 -1.17
CA ARG A 594 -13.93 -1.75 -1.78
C ARG A 594 -14.73 -2.39 -2.90
N ALA A 595 -15.88 -1.79 -3.22
CA ALA A 595 -16.63 -2.20 -4.41
C ALA A 595 -15.76 -2.05 -5.67
N GLY A 596 -15.79 -3.05 -6.54
CA GLY A 596 -14.97 -3.09 -7.75
C GLY A 596 -13.62 -3.78 -7.59
N ASP A 597 -13.15 -4.01 -6.36
CA ASP A 597 -11.94 -4.82 -6.11
C ASP A 597 -12.11 -6.22 -6.72
N VAL A 598 -10.98 -6.81 -7.11
CA VAL A 598 -10.90 -8.16 -7.67
C VAL A 598 -9.85 -8.93 -6.89
N LEU A 599 -10.25 -10.09 -6.35
CA LEU A 599 -9.36 -10.95 -5.58
C LEU A 599 -9.04 -12.22 -6.37
N HIS A 600 -7.76 -12.50 -6.57
CA HIS A 600 -7.29 -13.70 -7.25
C HIS A 600 -7.28 -14.90 -6.30
N ILE A 601 -7.69 -16.06 -6.82
CA ILE A 601 -7.70 -17.34 -6.09
C ILE A 601 -7.12 -18.46 -6.97
N PRO A 602 -6.58 -19.54 -6.39
CA PRO A 602 -6.12 -20.67 -7.17
C PRO A 602 -7.25 -21.37 -7.94
N ALA A 603 -6.91 -21.89 -9.12
CA ALA A 603 -7.83 -22.74 -9.88
C ALA A 603 -8.12 -24.05 -9.12
N LEU A 604 -9.38 -24.45 -9.09
CA LEU A 604 -9.78 -25.74 -8.51
C LEU A 604 -9.28 -26.89 -9.43
N PRO A 605 -8.47 -27.84 -8.92
CA PRO A 605 -7.99 -28.97 -9.71
C PRO A 605 -9.13 -29.90 -10.15
N SER A 606 -9.10 -30.35 -11.41
CA SER A 606 -10.11 -31.26 -11.97
C SER A 606 -10.21 -32.62 -11.25
N SER A 607 -9.16 -33.01 -10.52
CA SER A 607 -9.03 -34.29 -9.83
C SER A 607 -9.40 -34.25 -8.34
N GLN A 608 -9.86 -33.10 -7.83
CA GLN A 608 -10.04 -32.93 -6.39
C GLN A 608 -11.28 -33.68 -5.86
N PRO A 609 -11.18 -34.36 -4.70
CA PRO A 609 -12.33 -35.01 -4.08
C PRO A 609 -13.40 -33.99 -3.65
N LYS A 610 -14.68 -34.40 -3.67
CA LYS A 610 -15.78 -33.60 -3.12
C LYS A 610 -15.52 -33.34 -1.63
N ILE A 611 -15.20 -32.10 -1.26
CA ILE A 611 -15.03 -31.72 0.15
C ILE A 611 -16.43 -31.58 0.77
N THR A 612 -16.71 -32.37 1.81
CA THR A 612 -17.96 -32.36 2.58
C THR A 612 -17.70 -32.21 4.08
N GLN A 613 -16.58 -31.57 4.45
CA GLN A 613 -16.18 -31.40 5.84
C GLN A 613 -17.14 -30.42 6.53
N TYR A 614 -17.44 -30.68 7.80
CA TYR A 614 -18.21 -29.81 8.67
C TYR A 614 -17.69 -29.91 10.10
N LEU A 615 -17.94 -28.88 10.90
CA LEU A 615 -17.64 -28.89 12.33
C LEU A 615 -18.88 -29.37 13.11
N PRO A 616 -18.79 -30.40 13.97
CA PRO A 616 -19.90 -30.83 14.80
C PRO A 616 -20.40 -29.70 15.72
N GLN A 617 -21.72 -29.66 15.98
CA GLN A 617 -22.33 -28.56 16.75
C GLN A 617 -21.72 -28.35 18.14
N HIS A 618 -21.32 -29.41 18.84
CA HIS A 618 -20.67 -29.31 20.17
C HIS A 618 -19.26 -28.72 20.09
N SER A 619 -18.60 -28.82 18.93
CA SER A 619 -17.27 -28.26 18.68
C SER A 619 -17.32 -26.79 18.24
N ILE A 620 -18.49 -26.25 17.90
CA ILE A 620 -18.64 -24.85 17.49
C ILE A 620 -18.45 -23.93 18.72
N PRO A 621 -17.62 -22.87 18.62
CA PRO A 621 -17.47 -21.89 19.69
C PRO A 621 -18.80 -21.25 20.12
N HIS A 622 -18.97 -21.03 21.42
CA HIS A 622 -20.17 -20.37 21.93
C HIS A 622 -20.06 -18.83 21.80
N TYR A 623 -21.05 -18.19 21.18
CA TYR A 623 -21.13 -16.74 21.02
C TYR A 623 -22.24 -16.18 21.91
N SER A 624 -21.90 -15.21 22.76
CA SER A 624 -22.83 -14.58 23.71
C SER A 624 -22.63 -13.06 23.75
N ASN A 625 -23.42 -12.38 24.59
CA ASN A 625 -23.20 -10.98 24.96
C ASN A 625 -22.65 -10.86 26.40
N GLN A 626 -22.39 -12.00 27.03
CA GLN A 626 -21.88 -12.16 28.39
C GLN A 626 -20.71 -13.14 28.33
N TRP A 627 -19.52 -12.63 28.59
CA TRP A 627 -18.28 -13.36 28.34
C TRP A 627 -17.52 -13.65 29.62
N GLU A 628 -16.98 -14.85 29.70
CA GLU A 628 -16.01 -15.24 30.71
C GLU A 628 -14.68 -15.47 30.01
N ILE A 629 -13.64 -14.75 30.44
CA ILE A 629 -12.34 -14.70 29.77
C ILE A 629 -11.25 -15.15 30.73
N ALA A 630 -10.53 -16.21 30.37
CA ALA A 630 -9.39 -16.68 31.15
C ALA A 630 -8.18 -15.74 30.97
N VAL A 631 -7.58 -15.32 32.08
CA VAL A 631 -6.42 -14.43 32.11
C VAL A 631 -5.35 -14.94 33.06
N LEU A 632 -4.10 -14.60 32.78
CA LEU A 632 -2.99 -14.79 33.71
C LEU A 632 -2.73 -13.48 34.46
N TYR A 633 -2.52 -13.59 35.77
CA TYR A 633 -2.22 -12.45 36.63
C TYR A 633 -0.76 -12.00 36.43
N GLY A 634 -0.57 -10.70 36.16
CA GLY A 634 0.69 -10.08 35.78
C GLY A 634 0.65 -9.38 34.40
N PRO A 635 1.65 -8.52 34.11
CA PRO A 635 2.87 -8.33 34.89
C PRO A 635 2.76 -7.37 36.08
N HIS A 636 1.86 -6.38 36.03
CA HIS A 636 1.83 -5.26 36.98
C HIS A 636 0.66 -5.39 37.97
N GLY A 637 0.82 -6.26 38.98
CA GLY A 637 -0.19 -6.49 40.01
C GLY A 637 0.03 -5.73 41.33
N ALA A 638 -0.66 -6.18 42.37
CA ALA A 638 -0.46 -5.77 43.76
C ALA A 638 0.76 -6.45 44.41
N PRO A 639 1.42 -5.80 45.39
CA PRO A 639 1.11 -4.47 45.95
C PRO A 639 1.84 -3.31 45.23
N ASP A 640 2.63 -3.61 44.19
CA ASP A 640 3.53 -2.63 43.55
C ASP A 640 2.77 -1.46 42.90
N PHE A 641 1.67 -1.76 42.19
CA PHE A 641 0.92 -0.78 41.39
C PHE A 641 -0.55 -0.67 41.78
N PHE A 642 -1.16 -1.80 42.12
CA PHE A 642 -2.55 -1.91 42.57
C PHE A 642 -2.58 -2.34 44.03
N THR A 643 -3.64 -2.02 44.76
CA THR A 643 -3.85 -2.63 46.08
C THR A 643 -4.38 -4.05 45.91
N GLU A 644 -4.21 -4.91 46.93
CA GLU A 644 -4.81 -6.24 46.92
C GLU A 644 -6.34 -6.18 46.77
N SER A 645 -6.96 -5.14 47.36
CA SER A 645 -8.39 -4.89 47.21
C SER A 645 -8.78 -4.54 45.78
N ASP A 646 -7.98 -3.77 45.05
CA ASP A 646 -8.27 -3.45 43.64
C ASP A 646 -8.21 -4.68 42.77
N ILE A 647 -7.21 -5.55 42.97
CA ILE A 647 -7.10 -6.79 42.22
C ILE A 647 -8.30 -7.70 42.52
N ALA A 648 -8.73 -7.79 43.78
CA ALA A 648 -9.94 -8.53 44.13
C ALA A 648 -11.20 -7.94 43.46
N HIS A 649 -11.35 -6.60 43.47
CA HIS A 649 -12.44 -5.92 42.78
C HIS A 649 -12.39 -6.11 41.26
N PHE A 650 -11.20 -6.09 40.65
CA PHE A 650 -11.00 -6.28 39.22
C PHE A 650 -11.56 -7.62 38.74
N PHE A 651 -11.27 -8.70 39.47
CA PHE A 651 -11.77 -10.05 39.16
C PHE A 651 -13.24 -10.26 39.53
N ALA A 652 -13.75 -9.57 40.56
CA ALA A 652 -15.16 -9.63 40.93
C ALA A 652 -16.07 -8.80 40.00
N ALA A 653 -15.52 -7.76 39.39
CA ALA A 653 -16.27 -6.82 38.57
C ALA A 653 -16.84 -7.45 37.30
N GLU A 654 -17.99 -6.92 36.90
CA GLU A 654 -18.51 -7.06 35.54
C GLU A 654 -18.06 -5.82 34.76
N TRP A 655 -17.38 -6.05 33.64
CA TRP A 655 -16.88 -5.01 32.74
C TRP A 655 -17.79 -4.90 31.54
N LYS A 656 -18.06 -3.67 31.07
CA LYS A 656 -18.82 -3.44 29.84
C LYS A 656 -17.92 -3.00 28.70
N VAL A 657 -18.17 -3.51 27.50
CA VAL A 657 -17.42 -3.12 26.30
C VAL A 657 -17.87 -1.74 25.83
N HIS A 658 -16.92 -0.81 25.72
CA HIS A 658 -17.15 0.54 25.26
C HIS A 658 -17.17 0.61 23.71
N HIS A 659 -17.92 1.56 23.14
CA HIS A 659 -18.06 1.71 21.68
C HIS A 659 -16.74 2.05 20.95
N ASN A 660 -15.83 2.76 21.62
CA ASN A 660 -14.49 3.07 21.11
C ASN A 660 -13.52 1.86 21.24
N SER A 661 -13.88 0.77 20.57
CA SER A 661 -13.14 -0.49 20.49
C SER A 661 -12.85 -0.81 19.04
N SER A 662 -11.67 -1.34 18.72
CA SER A 662 -11.28 -1.71 17.35
C SER A 662 -10.23 -2.83 17.37
N ARG A 663 -9.63 -3.16 16.22
CA ARG A 663 -8.50 -4.12 16.15
C ARG A 663 -7.27 -3.68 16.97
N THR A 664 -7.15 -2.38 17.27
CA THR A 664 -6.10 -1.87 18.18
C THR A 664 -6.32 -2.30 19.63
N GLY A 665 -7.57 -2.57 20.01
CA GLY A 665 -7.94 -3.05 21.34
C GLY A 665 -9.40 -2.79 21.69
N VAL A 666 -9.88 -3.49 22.71
CA VAL A 666 -11.27 -3.43 23.19
C VAL A 666 -11.31 -2.67 24.51
N ARG A 667 -11.91 -1.48 24.48
CA ARG A 667 -12.02 -0.57 25.61
C ARG A 667 -13.11 -1.05 26.56
N LEU A 668 -12.87 -0.94 27.87
CA LEU A 668 -13.79 -1.39 28.90
C LEU A 668 -14.25 -0.25 29.81
N ILE A 669 -15.48 -0.37 30.30
CA ILE A 669 -16.10 0.46 31.33
C ILE A 669 -16.26 -0.42 32.58
N GLY A 670 -15.84 0.07 33.73
CA GLY A 670 -15.92 -0.65 34.99
C GLY A 670 -15.38 0.16 36.17
N PRO A 671 -15.08 -0.49 37.30
CA PRO A 671 -14.64 0.19 38.51
C PRO A 671 -13.28 0.87 38.31
N LYS A 672 -13.13 2.04 38.93
CA LYS A 672 -11.85 2.77 38.98
C LYS A 672 -10.93 2.17 40.05
N PRO A 673 -9.63 1.98 39.76
CA PRO A 673 -8.67 1.46 40.73
C PRO A 673 -8.31 2.49 41.81
N GLN A 674 -8.06 2.02 43.03
CA GLN A 674 -7.43 2.78 44.11
C GLN A 674 -5.92 2.53 44.13
N TRP A 675 -5.19 3.19 43.25
CA TRP A 675 -3.76 3.01 43.04
C TRP A 675 -2.91 2.88 44.33
N ALA A 676 -1.97 1.92 44.34
CA ALA A 676 -1.05 1.71 45.47
C ALA A 676 0.04 2.79 45.60
N ARG A 677 0.11 3.68 44.62
CA ARG A 677 1.06 4.80 44.54
C ARG A 677 0.35 6.09 44.15
N THR A 678 0.98 7.22 44.46
CA THR A 678 0.40 8.56 44.25
C THR A 678 0.61 9.10 42.83
N ASP A 679 1.64 8.62 42.13
CA ASP A 679 2.02 9.05 40.79
C ASP A 679 3.00 8.05 40.15
N GLY A 680 3.38 8.29 38.88
CA GLY A 680 4.35 7.50 38.13
C GLY A 680 5.77 8.10 38.08
N GLY A 681 6.07 9.12 38.89
CA GLY A 681 7.37 9.79 38.90
C GLY A 681 7.75 10.43 37.57
N GLU A 682 9.00 10.24 37.13
CA GLU A 682 9.53 10.78 35.85
C GLU A 682 8.83 10.21 34.60
N ALA A 683 8.10 9.09 34.73
CA ALA A 683 7.34 8.50 33.63
C ALA A 683 5.97 9.16 33.40
N GLY A 684 5.45 9.91 34.37
CA GLY A 684 4.20 10.64 34.25
C GLY A 684 3.47 10.86 35.57
N LEU A 685 2.54 11.83 35.56
CA LEU A 685 1.80 12.26 36.74
C LEU A 685 0.72 11.26 37.19
N HIS A 686 0.23 10.39 36.31
CA HIS A 686 -0.82 9.44 36.67
C HIS A 686 -0.21 8.21 37.35
N PRO A 687 -0.81 7.66 38.42
CA PRO A 687 -0.34 6.43 39.08
C PRO A 687 -0.32 5.19 38.20
N SER A 688 -0.90 5.22 37.01
CA SER A 688 -0.77 4.12 36.05
C SER A 688 0.48 4.23 35.18
N ASN A 689 1.18 5.38 35.18
CA ASN A 689 2.32 5.62 34.31
C ASN A 689 3.58 4.84 34.73
N ILE A 690 4.23 4.20 33.77
CA ILE A 690 5.52 3.52 33.94
C ILE A 690 6.49 3.96 32.85
N HIS A 691 7.78 3.80 33.10
CA HIS A 691 8.78 3.96 32.06
C HIS A 691 8.47 2.99 30.94
N ASP A 692 8.42 3.51 29.71
CA ASP A 692 7.80 2.81 28.61
C ASP A 692 8.44 1.41 28.40
N ASN A 693 7.59 0.38 28.38
CA ASN A 693 7.96 -1.01 28.20
C ASN A 693 7.10 -1.66 27.11
N ALA A 694 7.50 -2.87 26.74
CA ALA A 694 6.78 -3.66 25.76
C ALA A 694 5.51 -4.28 26.37
N TYR A 695 4.44 -4.31 25.58
CA TYR A 695 3.19 -4.96 25.93
C TYR A 695 3.06 -6.34 25.31
N ALA A 696 2.32 -7.22 25.98
CA ALA A 696 1.83 -8.47 25.43
C ALA A 696 0.50 -8.23 24.70
N ILE A 697 0.26 -8.97 23.61
CA ILE A 697 -1.05 -8.99 22.96
C ILE A 697 -2.06 -9.62 23.93
N GLY A 698 -3.22 -8.98 24.08
CA GLY A 698 -4.22 -9.35 25.09
C GLY A 698 -3.95 -8.82 26.49
N ALA A 699 -2.89 -8.03 26.70
CA ALA A 699 -2.70 -7.33 27.98
C ALA A 699 -3.87 -6.37 28.23
N VAL A 700 -4.34 -6.30 29.48
CA VAL A 700 -5.35 -5.32 29.90
C VAL A 700 -4.62 -4.08 30.38
N ASP A 701 -4.45 -3.10 29.50
CA ASP A 701 -3.66 -1.90 29.70
C ASP A 701 -4.50 -0.77 30.33
N PHE A 702 -4.03 -0.19 31.45
CA PHE A 702 -4.71 0.90 32.15
C PHE A 702 -4.22 2.28 31.69
N THR A 703 -4.78 2.76 30.57
CA THR A 703 -4.53 4.10 30.06
C THR A 703 -5.23 5.16 30.94
N GLY A 704 -4.58 5.56 32.02
CA GLY A 704 -5.22 6.28 33.11
C GLY A 704 -6.07 5.33 33.97
N ASP A 705 -7.31 5.70 34.25
CA ASP A 705 -8.26 4.90 35.05
C ASP A 705 -9.15 3.97 34.22
N MET A 706 -9.04 4.00 32.88
CA MET A 706 -9.86 3.19 31.98
C MET A 706 -9.04 2.10 31.29
N PRO A 707 -9.40 0.82 31.44
CA PRO A 707 -8.68 -0.27 30.81
C PRO A 707 -9.03 -0.48 29.33
N ILE A 708 -8.08 -1.03 28.58
CA ILE A 708 -8.26 -1.55 27.22
C ILE A 708 -7.54 -2.88 27.07
N ILE A 709 -8.22 -3.88 26.51
CA ILE A 709 -7.61 -5.15 26.13
C ILE A 709 -6.88 -4.93 24.80
N LEU A 710 -5.55 -5.03 24.78
CA LEU A 710 -4.76 -4.77 23.56
C LEU A 710 -5.00 -5.84 22.50
N GLY A 711 -5.36 -5.39 21.29
CA GLY A 711 -5.63 -6.26 20.16
C GLY A 711 -4.39 -6.60 19.33
N PRO A 712 -4.55 -7.41 18.26
CA PRO A 712 -3.48 -7.78 17.34
C PRO A 712 -2.93 -6.61 16.52
N ASP A 713 -3.67 -5.50 16.36
CA ASP A 713 -3.18 -4.24 15.77
C ASP A 713 -2.79 -3.22 16.87
N GLY A 714 -2.67 -3.68 18.11
CA GLY A 714 -2.35 -2.87 19.28
C GLY A 714 -0.90 -2.33 19.27
N PRO A 715 -0.62 -1.34 20.12
CA PRO A 715 0.71 -0.76 20.26
C PRO A 715 1.69 -1.77 20.87
N SER A 716 2.96 -1.72 20.45
CA SER A 716 3.99 -2.59 21.02
C SER A 716 4.60 -2.04 22.29
N LEU A 717 4.97 -0.76 22.29
CA LEU A 717 5.65 -0.10 23.39
C LEU A 717 4.71 0.98 23.94
N GLY A 718 4.59 1.07 25.26
CA GLY A 718 3.87 2.16 25.93
C GLY A 718 4.17 2.24 27.41
N GLY A 719 3.57 3.23 28.07
CA GLY A 719 3.95 3.69 29.41
C GLY A 719 2.84 3.54 30.45
N PHE A 720 2.08 2.45 30.43
CA PHE A 720 1.00 2.17 31.37
C PHE A 720 1.06 0.76 31.94
N VAL A 721 0.48 0.55 33.13
CA VAL A 721 0.48 -0.76 33.81
C VAL A 721 -0.61 -1.70 33.28
N CYS A 722 -0.33 -3.01 33.41
CA CYS A 722 -1.19 -4.11 32.96
C CYS A 722 -1.29 -5.15 34.07
N PRO A 723 -2.42 -5.26 34.81
CA PRO A 723 -2.54 -6.22 35.91
C PRO A 723 -2.75 -7.66 35.46
N VAL A 724 -3.30 -7.88 34.26
CA VAL A 724 -3.56 -9.21 33.71
C VAL A 724 -3.29 -9.25 32.20
N THR A 725 -3.08 -10.45 31.68
CA THR A 725 -2.99 -10.72 30.24
C THR A 725 -3.92 -11.87 29.87
N VAL A 726 -4.74 -11.70 28.84
CA VAL A 726 -5.64 -12.76 28.34
C VAL A 726 -4.82 -13.96 27.86
N ALA A 727 -5.23 -15.17 28.24
CA ALA A 727 -4.55 -16.39 27.79
C ALA A 727 -4.61 -16.50 26.25
N HIS A 728 -3.55 -17.00 25.62
CA HIS A 728 -3.45 -17.04 24.16
C HIS A 728 -4.65 -17.73 23.49
N ALA A 729 -5.04 -18.89 24.03
CA ALA A 729 -6.16 -19.68 23.54
C ALA A 729 -7.55 -19.02 23.73
N GLU A 730 -7.61 -17.90 24.47
CA GLU A 730 -8.83 -17.15 24.77
C GLU A 730 -8.91 -15.82 24.00
N LEU A 731 -7.84 -15.42 23.30
CA LEU A 731 -7.79 -14.18 22.53
C LEU A 731 -8.92 -14.08 21.49
N TRP A 732 -9.40 -15.24 21.00
CA TRP A 732 -10.49 -15.28 20.04
C TRP A 732 -11.80 -14.63 20.56
N LYS A 733 -12.06 -14.72 21.87
CA LYS A 733 -13.23 -14.10 22.49
C LYS A 733 -13.18 -12.58 22.34
N ILE A 734 -12.00 -11.98 22.45
CA ILE A 734 -11.79 -10.53 22.27
C ILE A 734 -12.24 -10.11 20.87
N GLY A 735 -11.98 -10.94 19.85
CA GLY A 735 -12.42 -10.66 18.49
C GLY A 735 -13.92 -10.71 18.26
N GLN A 736 -14.66 -11.28 19.19
CA GLN A 736 -16.12 -11.38 19.16
C GLN A 736 -16.81 -10.39 20.09
N LEU A 737 -16.07 -9.71 20.96
CA LEU A 737 -16.61 -8.62 21.77
C LEU A 737 -17.17 -7.50 20.89
N ARG A 738 -18.36 -7.02 21.25
CA ARG A 738 -19.01 -5.87 20.64
C ARG A 738 -19.41 -4.84 21.70
N PRO A 739 -19.61 -3.56 21.31
CA PRO A 739 -20.09 -2.54 22.23
C PRO A 739 -21.36 -2.97 22.98
N GLY A 740 -21.38 -2.74 24.30
CA GLY A 740 -22.49 -3.13 25.19
C GLY A 740 -22.40 -4.54 25.76
N ASP A 741 -21.53 -5.42 25.26
CA ASP A 741 -21.30 -6.73 25.87
C ASP A 741 -20.76 -6.58 27.29
N SER A 742 -21.11 -7.53 28.15
CA SER A 742 -20.58 -7.64 29.51
C SER A 742 -19.56 -8.77 29.59
N LEU A 743 -18.50 -8.60 30.38
CA LEU A 743 -17.48 -9.63 30.56
C LEU A 743 -16.93 -9.67 31.98
N ARG A 744 -16.44 -10.85 32.38
CA ARG A 744 -15.70 -11.07 33.62
C ARG A 744 -14.41 -11.82 33.34
N PHE A 745 -13.34 -11.40 34.02
CA PHE A 745 -12.05 -12.07 33.95
C PHE A 745 -11.92 -13.16 35.01
N TYR A 746 -11.32 -14.29 34.63
CA TYR A 746 -11.04 -15.42 35.52
C TYR A 746 -9.56 -15.75 35.50
N ALA A 747 -8.93 -15.69 36.67
CA ALA A 747 -7.52 -16.01 36.81
C ALA A 747 -7.27 -17.52 36.62
N VAL A 748 -6.35 -17.86 35.71
CA VAL A 748 -5.91 -19.23 35.45
C VAL A 748 -4.41 -19.40 35.64
N SER A 749 -3.96 -20.65 35.84
CA SER A 749 -2.53 -20.95 35.92
C SER A 749 -1.93 -21.18 34.52
N ILE A 750 -0.60 -21.13 34.42
CA ILE A 750 0.12 -21.37 33.16
C ILE A 750 -0.19 -22.75 32.59
N GLU A 751 -0.35 -23.77 33.44
CA GLU A 751 -0.67 -25.13 33.03
C GLU A 751 -2.09 -25.24 32.47
N HIS A 752 -3.03 -24.46 33.02
CA HIS A 752 -4.41 -24.39 32.50
C HIS A 752 -4.44 -23.69 31.15
N ALA A 753 -3.70 -22.58 30.98
CA ALA A 753 -3.59 -21.88 29.70
C ALA A 753 -2.99 -22.79 28.60
N GLN A 754 -1.94 -23.55 28.93
CA GLN A 754 -1.35 -24.54 28.03
C GLN A 754 -2.32 -25.66 27.65
N LEU A 755 -3.17 -26.12 28.59
CA LEU A 755 -4.17 -27.14 28.29
C LEU A 755 -5.26 -26.62 27.34
N LEU A 756 -5.70 -25.36 27.51
CA LEU A 756 -6.61 -24.69 26.58
C LEU A 756 -6.01 -24.62 25.18
N GLU A 757 -4.74 -24.21 25.06
CA GLU A 757 -4.03 -24.16 23.78
C GLU A 757 -3.95 -25.54 23.12
N GLN A 758 -3.56 -26.58 23.86
CA GLN A 758 -3.49 -27.95 23.34
C GLN A 758 -4.85 -28.52 22.89
N GLN A 759 -5.95 -28.11 23.52
CA GLN A 759 -7.29 -28.48 23.06
C GLN A 759 -7.66 -27.74 21.78
N GLN A 760 -7.37 -26.45 21.71
CA GLN A 760 -7.61 -25.62 20.54
C GLN A 760 -6.84 -26.15 19.32
N GLU A 761 -5.57 -26.49 19.47
CA GLU A 761 -4.77 -27.09 18.39
C GLU A 761 -5.35 -28.41 17.90
N ARG A 762 -5.72 -29.31 18.82
CA ARG A 762 -6.37 -30.59 18.46
C ARG A 762 -7.70 -30.38 17.73
N LEU A 763 -8.49 -29.41 18.18
CA LEU A 763 -9.75 -29.06 17.53
C LEU A 763 -9.52 -28.58 16.09
N VAL A 764 -8.53 -27.70 15.87
CA VAL A 764 -8.19 -27.21 14.53
C VAL A 764 -7.64 -28.34 13.65
N GLU A 765 -6.81 -29.23 14.17
CA GLU A 765 -6.24 -30.33 13.39
C GLU A 765 -7.29 -31.37 12.98
N GLN A 766 -8.16 -31.75 13.91
CA GLN A 766 -9.07 -32.87 13.79
C GLN A 766 -10.50 -32.48 13.38
N LEU A 767 -10.87 -31.18 13.44
CA LEU A 767 -12.23 -30.68 13.24
C LEU A 767 -13.27 -31.33 14.17
N GLN A 768 -12.86 -31.67 15.40
CA GLN A 768 -13.71 -32.29 16.41
C GLN A 768 -13.12 -32.09 17.81
N GLY A 769 -13.97 -32.20 18.84
CA GLY A 769 -13.59 -32.05 20.25
C GLY A 769 -14.14 -30.77 20.87
N ASP A 770 -14.07 -30.70 22.20
CA ASP A 770 -14.54 -29.55 22.96
C ASP A 770 -13.47 -28.45 23.00
N HIS A 771 -13.90 -27.19 22.92
CA HIS A 771 -13.03 -26.02 22.97
C HIS A 771 -13.01 -25.33 24.34
N GLN A 772 -13.79 -25.81 25.32
CA GLN A 772 -13.90 -25.20 26.64
C GLN A 772 -13.44 -26.15 27.74
N LEU A 773 -12.77 -25.57 28.73
CA LEU A 773 -12.52 -26.19 30.02
C LEU A 773 -13.36 -25.49 31.08
N PRO A 774 -13.82 -26.22 32.11
CA PRO A 774 -14.40 -25.57 33.27
C PRO A 774 -13.38 -24.64 33.93
N PHE A 775 -13.81 -23.41 34.24
CA PHE A 775 -12.98 -22.47 34.98
C PHE A 775 -12.65 -23.03 36.38
N PRO A 776 -11.42 -22.79 36.89
CA PRO A 776 -11.12 -23.08 38.28
C PRO A 776 -12.01 -22.24 39.21
N PRO A 777 -12.31 -22.71 40.43
CA PRO A 777 -13.14 -21.96 41.37
C PRO A 777 -12.54 -20.58 41.69
N THR A 778 -13.41 -19.57 41.77
CA THR A 778 -13.06 -18.15 41.97
C THR A 778 -12.32 -17.83 43.28
N ASN A 779 -12.39 -18.71 44.29
CA ASN A 779 -11.73 -18.53 45.59
C ASN A 779 -10.27 -19.01 45.61
N ARG A 780 -9.63 -19.23 44.45
CA ARG A 780 -8.23 -19.68 44.41
C ARG A 780 -7.30 -18.51 44.72
N GLN A 781 -6.37 -18.72 45.66
CA GLN A 781 -5.34 -17.73 45.97
C GLN A 781 -4.50 -17.43 44.73
N LEU A 782 -4.46 -16.16 44.32
CA LEU A 782 -3.62 -15.71 43.21
C LEU A 782 -2.14 -15.90 43.59
N LYS A 783 -1.36 -16.50 42.68
CA LYS A 783 0.10 -16.54 42.82
C LYS A 783 0.66 -15.15 42.53
N ASP A 784 1.79 -14.81 43.14
CA ASP A 784 2.51 -13.57 42.87
C ASP A 784 2.86 -13.47 41.36
N PRO A 785 2.57 -12.33 40.68
CA PRO A 785 2.96 -12.13 39.29
C PRO A 785 4.48 -11.95 39.12
N VAL A 786 5.21 -11.68 40.20
CA VAL A 786 6.67 -11.70 40.25
C VAL A 786 7.14 -13.14 40.44
N LEU A 787 7.75 -13.69 39.39
CA LEU A 787 8.23 -15.07 39.36
C LEU A 787 9.56 -15.23 40.09
N HIS A 788 10.42 -14.21 40.01
CA HIS A 788 11.72 -14.19 40.67
C HIS A 788 12.21 -12.76 40.86
N ARG A 789 12.89 -12.50 41.99
CA ARG A 789 13.70 -11.30 42.23
C ARG A 789 15.10 -11.75 42.60
N THR A 790 16.12 -11.21 41.94
CA THR A 790 17.50 -11.51 42.31
C THR A 790 17.82 -10.91 43.68
N ALA A 791 18.56 -11.65 44.50
CA ALA A 791 19.10 -11.17 45.77
C ALA A 791 20.27 -10.21 45.47
N ALA A 792 19.95 -8.98 45.08
CA ALA A 792 20.97 -8.04 44.65
C ALA A 792 21.81 -7.57 45.85
N SER A 793 23.14 -7.66 45.73
CA SER A 793 24.07 -6.97 46.62
C SER A 793 24.03 -5.45 46.45
N ASP A 794 23.53 -4.97 45.30
CA ASP A 794 23.26 -3.57 44.96
C ASP A 794 21.79 -3.41 44.49
N PRO A 795 20.93 -2.71 45.26
CA PRO A 795 19.55 -2.43 44.89
C PRO A 795 19.37 -1.77 43.50
N GLU A 796 20.38 -1.04 43.01
CA GLU A 796 20.33 -0.36 41.71
C GLU A 796 20.35 -1.34 40.52
N LEU A 797 20.78 -2.58 40.72
CA LEU A 797 20.86 -3.62 39.68
C LEU A 797 19.93 -4.83 39.94
N GLN A 798 18.98 -4.71 40.85
CA GLN A 798 18.01 -5.77 41.10
C GLN A 798 17.24 -6.12 39.82
N VAL A 799 17.07 -7.41 39.55
CA VAL A 799 16.31 -7.91 38.41
C VAL A 799 15.00 -8.51 38.90
N THR A 800 13.89 -8.07 38.30
CA THR A 800 12.56 -8.59 38.56
C THR A 800 12.02 -9.28 37.32
N TYR A 801 11.69 -10.56 37.44
CA TYR A 801 11.09 -11.37 36.37
C TYR A 801 9.59 -11.50 36.63
N ARG A 802 8.76 -11.06 35.68
CA ARG A 802 7.30 -11.01 35.81
C ARG A 802 6.62 -11.87 34.76
N GLN A 803 5.54 -12.53 35.17
CA GLN A 803 4.61 -13.19 34.28
C GLN A 803 3.92 -12.15 33.38
N SER A 804 3.95 -12.32 32.05
CA SER A 804 3.28 -11.42 31.10
C SER A 804 2.43 -12.23 30.11
N GLY A 805 1.39 -12.90 30.61
CA GLY A 805 0.64 -13.89 29.83
C GLY A 805 1.37 -15.22 29.67
N ASP A 806 0.83 -16.13 28.85
CA ASP A 806 1.34 -17.48 28.62
C ASP A 806 2.35 -17.58 27.47
N LYS A 807 2.54 -16.49 26.72
CA LYS A 807 3.47 -16.37 25.59
C LYS A 807 4.60 -15.35 25.81
N TYR A 808 4.59 -14.62 26.93
CA TYR A 808 5.61 -13.60 27.20
C TYR A 808 6.14 -13.63 28.62
N LEU A 809 7.38 -13.17 28.76
CA LEU A 809 8.07 -12.96 30.03
C LEU A 809 8.66 -11.55 30.04
N LEU A 810 8.40 -10.78 31.10
CA LEU A 810 8.92 -9.42 31.26
C LEU A 810 10.06 -9.40 32.27
N ILE A 811 11.20 -8.84 31.90
CA ILE A 811 12.37 -8.63 32.75
C ILE A 811 12.52 -7.13 32.99
N GLU A 812 12.63 -6.73 34.25
CA GLU A 812 12.78 -5.33 34.66
C GLU A 812 14.05 -5.13 35.50
N TYR A 813 14.83 -4.10 35.19
CA TYR A 813 16.12 -3.81 35.84
C TYR A 813 16.06 -2.57 36.74
N GLY A 814 16.54 -2.69 37.98
CA GLY A 814 16.76 -1.58 38.91
C GLY A 814 15.49 -0.86 39.38
N PRO A 815 15.61 0.32 40.00
CA PRO A 815 14.46 1.14 40.37
C PRO A 815 13.74 1.75 39.14
N PRO A 816 12.49 2.23 39.29
CA PRO A 816 11.74 2.89 38.21
C PRO A 816 12.24 4.32 37.98
N VAL A 817 13.42 4.45 37.38
CA VAL A 817 14.08 5.73 37.04
C VAL A 817 14.56 5.74 35.59
N LEU A 818 14.73 6.93 35.02
CA LEU A 818 15.39 7.08 33.72
C LEU A 818 16.93 7.05 33.88
N ASP A 819 17.50 5.84 33.86
CA ASP A 819 18.94 5.61 33.86
C ASP A 819 19.41 4.82 32.62
N LEU A 820 20.41 5.37 31.92
CA LEU A 820 21.03 4.74 30.76
C LEU A 820 21.78 3.47 31.14
N ASN A 821 22.29 3.34 32.38
CA ASN A 821 22.93 2.10 32.84
C ASN A 821 21.97 0.91 32.73
N LEU A 822 20.72 1.10 33.17
CA LEU A 822 19.68 0.06 33.10
C LEU A 822 19.38 -0.32 31.65
N ARG A 823 19.31 0.66 30.74
CA ARG A 823 19.12 0.39 29.31
C ARG A 823 20.28 -0.36 28.68
N PHE A 824 21.51 -0.07 29.09
CA PHE A 824 22.71 -0.80 28.67
C PHE A 824 22.70 -2.23 29.21
N ARG A 825 22.23 -2.46 30.44
CA ARG A 825 22.06 -3.81 30.98
C ARG A 825 21.02 -4.62 30.21
N VAL A 826 19.88 -4.00 29.89
CA VAL A 826 18.87 -4.57 28.96
C VAL A 826 19.50 -4.94 27.62
N HIS A 827 20.36 -4.08 27.07
CA HIS A 827 21.03 -4.34 25.80
C HIS A 827 22.00 -5.52 25.91
N ALA A 828 22.78 -5.61 26.98
CA ALA A 828 23.68 -6.72 27.22
C ALA A 828 22.93 -8.06 27.26
N LEU A 829 21.79 -8.12 27.97
CA LEU A 829 20.92 -9.31 27.96
C LEU A 829 20.37 -9.60 26.56
N MET A 830 19.84 -8.60 25.87
CA MET A 830 19.27 -8.76 24.54
C MET A 830 20.31 -9.30 23.54
N THR A 831 21.52 -8.76 23.52
CA THR A 831 22.60 -9.22 22.64
C THR A 831 23.08 -10.62 23.00
N TRP A 832 23.17 -10.94 24.29
CA TRP A 832 23.50 -12.30 24.73
C TRP A 832 22.45 -13.32 24.25
N LEU A 833 21.15 -12.99 24.37
CA LEU A 833 20.07 -13.84 23.87
C LEU A 833 20.12 -13.99 22.35
N GLN A 834 20.32 -12.88 21.62
CA GLN A 834 20.45 -12.91 20.16
C GLN A 834 21.59 -13.81 19.70
N GLN A 835 22.75 -13.76 20.39
CA GLN A 835 23.86 -14.64 20.12
C GLN A 835 23.50 -16.12 20.35
N ARG A 836 22.87 -16.44 21.50
CA ARG A 836 22.46 -17.81 21.84
C ARG A 836 21.41 -18.36 20.86
N ILE A 837 20.52 -17.51 20.36
CA ILE A 837 19.56 -17.85 19.30
C ILE A 837 20.28 -18.14 17.98
N ALA A 838 21.22 -17.27 17.58
CA ALA A 838 21.99 -17.43 16.35
C ALA A 838 22.87 -18.70 16.36
N GLU A 839 23.40 -19.08 17.52
CA GLU A 839 24.16 -20.31 17.74
C GLU A 839 23.26 -21.56 17.84
N GLY A 840 21.94 -21.41 17.86
CA GLY A 840 20.97 -22.50 18.02
C GLY A 840 20.88 -23.08 19.44
N ALA A 841 21.55 -22.45 20.42
CA ALA A 841 21.56 -22.86 21.82
C ALA A 841 20.25 -22.52 22.55
N LEU A 842 19.46 -21.56 22.03
CA LEU A 842 18.15 -21.20 22.54
C LEU A 842 17.12 -21.18 21.39
N GLN A 843 16.19 -22.14 21.40
CA GLN A 843 15.10 -22.25 20.42
C GLN A 843 13.76 -21.90 21.05
N GLY A 844 12.80 -21.46 20.24
CA GLY A 844 11.44 -21.13 20.68
C GLY A 844 11.23 -19.65 21.06
N ILE A 845 12.23 -18.79 20.92
CA ILE A 845 12.04 -17.33 21.01
C ILE A 845 11.47 -16.82 19.68
N VAL A 846 10.42 -15.99 19.75
CA VAL A 846 9.77 -15.36 18.60
C VAL A 846 10.34 -13.96 18.37
N ASP A 847 10.31 -13.10 19.38
CA ASP A 847 10.89 -11.76 19.33
C ASP A 847 11.38 -11.26 20.70
N LEU A 848 12.27 -10.25 20.66
CA LEU A 848 12.90 -9.61 21.82
C LEU A 848 12.64 -8.10 21.73
N THR A 849 11.86 -7.56 22.65
CA THR A 849 11.38 -6.17 22.58
C THR A 849 11.90 -5.37 23.78
N PRO A 850 12.91 -4.50 23.59
CA PRO A 850 13.48 -3.70 24.68
C PRO A 850 12.59 -2.47 24.98
N GLY A 851 12.31 -2.26 26.26
CA GLY A 851 11.79 -0.99 26.80
C GLY A 851 12.92 -0.09 27.30
N ILE A 852 12.58 0.92 28.10
CA ILE A 852 13.56 1.84 28.70
C ILE A 852 14.49 1.12 29.69
N ARG A 853 13.91 0.31 30.58
CA ARG A 853 14.63 -0.43 31.65
C ARG A 853 14.17 -1.88 31.74
N SER A 854 13.61 -2.41 30.66
CA SER A 854 13.04 -3.75 30.62
C SER A 854 13.28 -4.43 29.29
N LEU A 855 13.19 -5.76 29.29
CA LEU A 855 13.15 -6.59 28.09
C LEU A 855 11.92 -7.49 28.17
N GLN A 856 11.06 -7.45 27.17
CA GLN A 856 10.03 -8.48 27.01
C GLN A 856 10.49 -9.52 26.00
N ILE A 857 10.28 -10.78 26.35
CA ILE A 857 10.60 -11.94 25.52
C ILE A 857 9.28 -12.59 25.12
N HIS A 858 9.02 -12.64 23.82
CA HIS A 858 7.93 -13.41 23.23
C HIS A 858 8.46 -14.80 22.86
N PHE A 859 7.80 -15.86 23.32
CA PHE A 859 8.23 -17.23 23.09
C PHE A 859 7.05 -18.14 22.69
N ASP A 860 7.38 -19.20 21.95
CA ASP A 860 6.49 -20.28 21.59
C ASP A 860 6.43 -21.30 22.73
N SER A 861 5.37 -21.23 23.54
CA SER A 861 5.08 -22.13 24.67
C SER A 861 5.07 -23.62 24.30
N THR A 862 4.85 -23.97 23.03
CA THR A 862 4.85 -25.36 22.56
C THR A 862 6.27 -25.93 22.38
N ARG A 863 7.26 -25.05 22.24
CA ARG A 863 8.68 -25.40 22.03
C ARG A 863 9.56 -25.07 23.22
N LEU A 864 9.22 -24.04 23.99
CA LEU A 864 9.97 -23.58 25.15
C LEU A 864 9.01 -23.27 26.30
N SER A 865 9.19 -23.93 27.44
CA SER A 865 8.39 -23.60 28.63
C SER A 865 8.89 -22.31 29.27
N ARG A 866 7.97 -21.56 29.89
CA ARG A 866 8.31 -20.35 30.66
C ARG A 866 9.34 -20.63 31.75
N ASP A 867 9.19 -21.73 32.49
CA ASP A 867 10.05 -22.01 33.64
C ASP A 867 11.47 -22.37 33.20
N THR A 868 11.62 -23.10 32.09
CA THR A 868 12.93 -23.33 31.48
C THR A 868 13.56 -22.03 31.00
N LEU A 869 12.80 -21.15 30.34
CA LEU A 869 13.28 -19.84 29.92
C LEU A 869 13.72 -19.00 31.14
N LEU A 870 12.90 -18.95 32.19
CA LEU A 870 13.20 -18.22 33.42
C LEU A 870 14.50 -18.69 34.07
N GLN A 871 14.69 -20.01 34.22
CA GLN A 871 15.92 -20.57 34.78
C GLN A 871 17.15 -20.16 33.98
N GLN A 872 17.08 -20.27 32.64
CA GLN A 872 18.18 -19.86 31.78
C GLN A 872 18.49 -18.36 31.87
N LEU A 873 17.48 -17.51 32.06
CA LEU A 873 17.68 -16.07 32.21
C LEU A 873 18.28 -15.70 33.57
N ILE A 874 17.93 -16.42 34.63
CA ILE A 874 18.54 -16.25 35.95
C ILE A 874 20.02 -16.64 35.86
N GLU A 875 20.34 -17.77 35.24
CA GLU A 875 21.72 -18.22 35.02
C GLU A 875 22.50 -17.28 34.07
N ALA A 876 21.82 -16.62 33.13
CA ALA A 876 22.44 -15.69 32.20
C ALA A 876 22.95 -14.42 32.88
N GLU A 877 22.28 -13.96 33.93
CA GLU A 877 22.58 -12.67 34.58
C GLU A 877 24.03 -12.61 35.11
N ASP A 878 24.54 -13.72 35.64
CA ASP A 878 25.92 -13.88 36.11
C ASP A 878 26.96 -13.94 34.96
N GLN A 879 26.51 -14.19 33.72
CA GLN A 879 27.36 -14.30 32.54
C GLN A 879 27.40 -13.00 31.72
N LEU A 880 26.51 -12.05 32.03
CA LEU A 880 26.43 -10.80 31.27
C LEU A 880 27.66 -9.91 31.53
N PRO A 881 28.23 -9.28 30.50
CA PRO A 881 29.38 -8.41 30.64
C PRO A 881 29.09 -7.20 31.54
N ALA A 882 30.15 -6.67 32.17
CA ALA A 882 30.07 -5.40 32.89
C ALA A 882 29.76 -4.25 31.93
N ILE A 883 28.81 -3.39 32.31
CA ILE A 883 28.34 -2.30 31.44
C ILE A 883 29.22 -1.03 31.50
N THR A 884 30.04 -0.86 32.55
CA THR A 884 30.82 0.37 32.81
C THR A 884 31.74 0.74 31.66
N GLU A 885 32.19 -0.25 30.90
CA GLU A 885 33.10 -0.12 29.74
C GLU A 885 32.43 -0.42 28.40
N MET A 886 31.11 -0.58 28.41
CA MET A 886 30.38 -0.98 27.21
C MET A 886 30.37 0.14 26.19
N GLU A 887 30.67 -0.24 24.95
CA GLU A 887 30.56 0.60 23.77
C GLU A 887 29.50 0.02 22.85
N VAL A 888 28.56 0.86 22.43
CA VAL A 888 27.53 0.48 21.46
C VAL A 888 27.70 1.29 20.17
N PRO A 889 27.64 0.65 19.00
CA PRO A 889 27.59 1.37 17.72
C PRO A 889 26.38 2.32 17.71
N SER A 890 26.61 3.56 17.28
CA SER A 890 25.61 4.62 17.23
C SER A 890 25.70 5.36 15.90
N ARG A 891 24.65 6.09 15.53
CA ARG A 891 24.67 7.00 14.38
C ARG A 891 24.07 8.32 14.81
N ILE A 892 24.68 9.44 14.43
CA ILE A 892 24.05 10.76 14.59
C ILE A 892 23.26 11.05 13.32
N ILE A 893 21.93 11.10 13.45
CA ILE A 893 20.99 11.34 12.36
C ILE A 893 20.51 12.80 12.47
N HIS A 894 20.83 13.60 11.45
CA HIS A 894 20.43 15.00 11.39
C HIS A 894 19.10 15.14 10.66
N LEU A 895 18.03 15.43 11.40
CA LEU A 895 16.66 15.54 10.88
C LEU A 895 16.24 17.00 10.69
N PRO A 896 15.62 17.36 9.54
CA PRO A 896 14.98 18.66 9.39
C PRO A 896 13.74 18.75 10.28
N LEU A 897 13.54 19.86 10.99
CA LEU A 897 12.36 20.09 11.81
C LEU A 897 11.70 21.42 11.44
N SER A 898 10.44 21.34 11.01
CA SER A 898 9.53 22.49 10.93
C SER A 898 8.98 22.74 12.33
N TRP A 899 9.42 23.83 12.96
CA TRP A 899 9.02 24.25 14.31
C TRP A 899 7.58 24.76 14.31
N ASP A 900 6.75 24.31 15.25
CA ASP A 900 5.32 24.68 15.34
C ASP A 900 4.52 24.49 14.02
N ASP A 901 4.80 23.38 13.34
CA ASP A 901 4.27 23.04 12.02
C ASP A 901 2.73 23.12 11.97
N PRO A 902 2.12 23.66 10.90
CA PRO A 902 0.67 23.82 10.81
C PRO A 902 -0.12 22.51 10.98
N ALA A 903 0.42 21.37 10.56
CA ALA A 903 -0.28 20.09 10.74
C ALA A 903 -0.39 19.72 12.22
N THR A 904 0.61 20.06 13.04
CA THR A 904 0.55 19.84 14.49
C THR A 904 -0.42 20.79 15.18
N ARG A 905 -0.49 22.05 14.73
CA ARG A 905 -1.50 23.03 15.21
C ARG A 905 -2.92 22.56 14.88
N LEU A 906 -3.15 22.07 13.67
CA LEU A 906 -4.42 21.47 13.29
C LEU A 906 -4.81 20.29 14.21
N ALA A 907 -3.86 19.46 14.62
CA ALA A 907 -4.13 18.37 15.57
C ALA A 907 -4.54 18.87 16.95
N ILE A 908 -3.94 19.98 17.42
CA ILE A 908 -4.31 20.63 18.69
C ILE A 908 -5.72 21.23 18.56
N ASP A 909 -6.02 21.91 17.46
CA ASP A 909 -7.34 22.49 17.20
C ASP A 909 -8.43 21.42 17.19
N LYS A 910 -8.20 20.31 16.47
CA LYS A 910 -9.09 19.13 16.46
C LYS A 910 -9.33 18.61 17.89
N TYR A 911 -8.26 18.43 18.67
CA TYR A 911 -8.37 17.97 20.06
C TYR A 911 -9.21 18.90 20.94
N MET A 912 -9.01 20.22 20.81
CA MET A 912 -9.77 21.20 21.57
C MET A 912 -11.25 21.23 21.18
N GLN A 913 -11.56 20.92 19.92
CA GLN A 913 -12.94 20.89 19.40
C GLN A 913 -13.69 19.63 19.82
N SER A 914 -13.07 18.46 19.72
CA SER A 914 -13.77 17.17 19.86
C SER A 914 -13.46 16.39 21.14
N VAL A 915 -12.41 16.75 21.89
CA VAL A 915 -11.95 15.95 23.03
C VAL A 915 -11.92 16.75 24.33
N ARG A 916 -11.07 17.79 24.42
CA ARG A 916 -10.91 18.56 25.65
C ARG A 916 -10.35 19.96 25.39
N ARG A 917 -11.23 20.96 25.46
CA ARG A 917 -10.87 22.37 25.22
C ARG A 917 -10.10 23.02 26.37
N ASP A 918 -10.37 22.62 27.61
CA ASP A 918 -9.89 23.25 28.84
C ASP A 918 -8.56 22.66 29.36
N ALA A 919 -7.91 21.81 28.56
CA ALA A 919 -6.67 21.16 28.96
C ALA A 919 -5.52 22.16 29.19
N PRO A 920 -4.68 21.99 30.24
CA PRO A 920 -3.61 22.94 30.57
C PRO A 920 -2.52 23.12 29.49
N TRP A 921 -2.40 22.15 28.59
CA TRP A 921 -1.50 22.18 27.44
C TRP A 921 -2.10 22.86 26.20
N CYS A 922 -3.38 23.20 26.23
CA CYS A 922 -4.05 23.95 25.17
C CYS A 922 -4.14 25.45 25.52
N PRO A 923 -4.10 26.35 24.52
CA PRO A 923 -4.04 26.09 23.08
C PRO A 923 -2.62 25.86 22.53
N SER A 924 -1.57 25.96 23.36
CA SER A 924 -0.18 25.83 22.90
C SER A 924 0.62 24.85 23.76
N ASN A 925 0.97 23.72 23.15
CA ASN A 925 1.82 22.70 23.76
C ASN A 925 3.21 23.26 24.10
N ILE A 926 3.78 24.09 23.22
CA ILE A 926 5.11 24.68 23.39
C ILE A 926 5.12 25.65 24.59
N GLU A 927 4.09 26.48 24.72
CA GLU A 927 3.95 27.36 25.88
C GLU A 927 3.78 26.55 27.17
N PHE A 928 3.06 25.44 27.11
CA PHE A 928 2.97 24.53 28.26
C PHE A 928 4.33 23.92 28.64
N ILE A 929 5.11 23.45 27.66
CA ILE A 929 6.47 22.95 27.86
C ILE A 929 7.35 24.00 28.54
N ARG A 930 7.27 25.27 28.11
CA ARG A 930 7.99 26.38 28.73
C ARG A 930 7.62 26.51 30.21
N ARG A 931 6.32 26.62 30.51
CA ARG A 931 5.81 26.84 31.88
C ARG A 931 6.24 25.73 32.83
N ILE A 932 5.99 24.47 32.45
CA ILE A 932 6.22 23.33 33.35
C ILE A 932 7.71 23.06 33.61
N ASN A 933 8.60 23.54 32.74
CA ASN A 933 10.06 23.44 32.90
C ASN A 933 10.68 24.69 33.54
N GLY A 934 9.90 25.72 33.83
CA GLY A 934 10.38 26.97 34.45
C GLY A 934 11.24 27.82 33.51
N LEU A 935 11.07 27.66 32.20
CA LEU A 935 11.83 28.41 31.19
C LEU A 935 11.25 29.82 31.02
N ASP A 936 12.10 30.78 30.69
CA ASP A 936 11.71 32.19 30.66
C ASP A 936 10.98 32.55 29.36
N THR A 937 11.33 31.91 28.24
CA THR A 937 10.74 32.16 26.91
C THR A 937 10.47 30.88 26.12
N ILE A 938 9.61 30.96 25.09
CA ILE A 938 9.40 29.86 24.14
C ILE A 938 10.68 29.59 23.34
N GLU A 939 11.47 30.63 23.08
CA GLU A 939 12.76 30.55 22.41
C GLU A 939 13.74 29.63 23.17
N GLU A 940 13.75 29.63 24.52
CA GLU A 940 14.56 28.68 25.28
C GLU A 940 14.13 27.21 25.05
N VAL A 941 12.83 26.94 24.88
CA VAL A 941 12.34 25.60 24.52
C VAL A 941 12.90 25.21 23.15
N ARG A 942 12.83 26.13 22.19
CA ARG A 942 13.35 25.95 20.82
C ARG A 942 14.85 25.66 20.85
N ASP A 943 15.63 26.46 21.55
CA ASP A 943 17.08 26.33 21.63
C ASP A 943 17.50 24.99 22.23
N ILE A 944 16.80 24.53 23.28
CA ILE A 944 17.02 23.20 23.87
C ILE A 944 16.71 22.10 22.83
N VAL A 945 15.57 22.18 22.13
CA VAL A 945 15.17 21.17 21.14
C VAL A 945 16.20 21.03 20.00
N PHE A 946 16.73 22.14 19.50
CA PHE A 946 17.72 22.13 18.42
C PHE A 946 19.15 21.83 18.89
N SER A 947 19.47 22.04 20.18
CA SER A 947 20.81 21.77 20.74
C SER A 947 20.96 20.35 21.31
N ALA A 948 19.85 19.65 21.56
CA ALA A 948 19.87 18.33 22.15
C ALA A 948 20.36 17.22 21.21
N SER A 949 21.02 16.21 21.79
CA SER A 949 21.33 14.94 21.15
C SER A 949 20.44 13.88 21.78
N TYR A 950 19.38 13.47 21.06
CA TYR A 950 18.36 12.55 21.59
C TYR A 950 18.75 11.10 21.30
N LEU A 951 19.10 10.35 22.34
CA LEU A 951 19.43 8.93 22.23
C LEU A 951 18.15 8.11 22.08
N VAL A 952 18.04 7.33 21.00
CA VAL A 952 16.94 6.38 20.75
C VAL A 952 17.09 5.19 21.69
N MET A 953 16.19 5.07 22.67
CA MET A 953 16.19 4.03 23.69
C MET A 953 15.41 2.79 23.22
N GLY A 954 14.33 3.00 22.47
CA GLY A 954 13.47 1.96 21.91
C GLY A 954 12.76 2.44 20.65
N LEU A 955 12.07 1.52 19.98
CA LEU A 955 11.30 1.78 18.77
C LEU A 955 9.89 1.20 18.92
N GLY A 956 8.93 1.79 18.22
CA GLY A 956 7.51 1.41 18.31
C GLY A 956 6.71 2.18 19.35
N ASP A 957 7.15 3.39 19.75
CA ASP A 957 6.41 4.32 20.63
C ASP A 957 5.96 5.57 19.84
N VAL A 958 4.81 5.56 19.14
CA VAL A 958 3.98 4.39 18.89
C VAL A 958 3.92 4.01 17.42
N TYR A 959 4.12 2.72 17.15
CA TYR A 959 4.12 2.08 15.82
C TYR A 959 5.27 2.43 14.86
N LEU A 960 5.54 1.51 13.92
CA LEU A 960 6.31 1.70 12.68
C LEU A 960 7.63 2.47 12.83
N GLY A 961 8.48 2.04 13.76
CA GLY A 961 9.81 2.61 13.98
C GLY A 961 9.80 3.97 14.68
N ALA A 962 8.65 4.43 15.20
CA ALA A 962 8.59 5.62 16.04
C ALA A 962 9.53 5.47 17.25
N PRO A 963 10.49 6.38 17.46
CA PRO A 963 11.44 6.24 18.55
C PRO A 963 10.82 6.65 19.88
N VAL A 964 11.22 6.00 20.96
CA VAL A 964 11.27 6.63 22.28
C VAL A 964 12.71 7.06 22.52
N ALA A 965 12.95 8.36 22.58
CA ALA A 965 14.28 8.93 22.70
C ALA A 965 14.40 9.89 23.88
N THR A 966 15.60 10.08 24.42
CA THR A 966 15.83 11.06 25.49
C THR A 966 17.16 11.78 25.29
N PRO A 967 17.27 13.08 25.64
CA PRO A 967 18.53 13.79 25.59
C PRO A 967 19.64 13.14 26.43
N LEU A 968 20.83 13.01 25.85
CA LEU A 968 22.04 12.58 26.55
C LEU A 968 22.38 13.56 27.68
N ASP A 969 22.32 14.88 27.43
CA ASP A 969 22.51 15.90 28.46
C ASP A 969 21.24 16.02 29.33
N PRO A 970 21.30 15.73 30.64
CA PRO A 970 20.13 15.86 31.51
C PRO A 970 19.54 17.27 31.58
N ARG A 971 20.31 18.31 31.24
CA ARG A 971 19.84 19.70 31.18
C ARG A 971 18.95 19.99 29.97
N HIS A 972 18.92 19.08 28.99
CA HIS A 972 18.05 19.20 27.82
C HIS A 972 16.77 18.36 27.93
N ARG A 973 16.60 17.60 29.02
CA ARG A 973 15.41 16.76 29.25
C ARG A 973 14.23 17.63 29.67
N LEU A 974 13.52 18.17 28.68
CA LEU A 974 12.25 18.84 28.90
C LEU A 974 11.23 17.82 29.41
N VAL A 975 10.65 18.07 30.59
CA VAL A 975 9.65 17.19 31.20
C VAL A 975 8.26 17.73 30.89
N THR A 976 7.35 16.86 30.47
CA THR A 976 5.95 17.19 30.17
C THR A 976 5.00 16.13 30.73
N THR A 977 3.70 16.35 30.61
CA THR A 977 2.71 15.26 30.74
C THR A 977 2.28 14.76 29.36
N LYS A 978 1.90 13.48 29.29
CA LYS A 978 1.10 12.96 28.18
C LYS A 978 -0.32 13.56 28.25
N TYR A 979 -0.98 13.69 27.10
CA TYR A 979 -2.36 14.14 26.96
C TYR A 979 -3.31 13.25 27.77
N ASN A 980 -4.35 13.86 28.35
CA ASN A 980 -5.38 13.15 29.10
C ASN A 980 -6.80 13.71 28.80
N PRO A 981 -7.66 12.97 28.06
CA PRO A 981 -7.34 11.72 27.34
C PRO A 981 -6.41 12.00 26.14
N ALA A 982 -5.80 10.94 25.58
CA ALA A 982 -4.94 11.04 24.39
C ALA A 982 -5.70 11.54 23.15
N ARG A 983 -5.00 12.10 22.17
CA ARG A 983 -5.60 12.52 20.88
C ARG A 983 -6.06 11.32 20.08
N THR A 984 -7.16 11.47 19.35
CA THR A 984 -7.62 10.49 18.35
C THR A 984 -6.83 10.57 17.05
N TRP A 985 -6.28 11.75 16.73
CA TRP A 985 -5.54 12.00 15.49
C TRP A 985 -4.24 12.78 15.74
N THR A 986 -3.17 12.35 15.07
CA THR A 986 -1.81 12.92 15.08
C THR A 986 -1.25 12.75 13.67
N PRO A 987 -0.72 13.82 13.04
CA PRO A 987 -0.17 13.72 11.70
C PRO A 987 1.13 12.91 11.69
N GLU A 988 1.37 12.24 10.56
CA GLU A 988 2.58 11.47 10.32
C GLU A 988 3.85 12.32 10.55
N ASN A 989 4.80 11.75 11.30
CA ASN A 989 6.09 12.33 11.68
C ASN A 989 6.02 13.66 12.42
N ALA A 990 4.89 13.91 13.10
CA ALA A 990 4.87 14.88 14.17
C ALA A 990 5.93 14.51 15.23
N VAL A 991 6.56 15.52 15.79
CA VAL A 991 7.56 15.39 16.86
C VAL A 991 6.92 15.89 18.14
N GLY A 992 6.96 15.06 19.19
CA GLY A 992 6.38 15.41 20.48
C GLY A 992 7.23 14.97 21.67
N ILE A 993 6.95 15.58 22.82
CA ILE A 993 7.60 15.31 24.10
C ILE A 993 6.54 14.85 25.13
N GLY A 994 6.78 13.72 25.79
CA GLY A 994 5.90 13.11 26.78
C GLY A 994 6.72 12.58 27.94
N GLY A 995 6.49 13.06 29.17
CA GLY A 995 7.45 12.82 30.25
C GLY A 995 8.80 13.46 29.90
N ALA A 996 9.90 12.75 30.10
CA ALA A 996 11.24 13.15 29.67
C ALA A 996 11.66 12.57 28.30
N TYR A 997 10.69 12.10 27.50
CA TYR A 997 10.92 11.39 26.25
C TYR A 997 10.44 12.17 25.04
N LEU A 998 11.15 12.00 23.93
CA LEU A 998 10.81 12.48 22.61
C LEU A 998 10.32 11.30 21.74
N CYS A 999 9.28 11.56 20.97
CA CYS A 999 8.71 10.67 19.97
C CYS A 999 8.67 11.36 18.59
N VAL A 1000 8.86 10.56 17.53
CA VAL A 1000 8.50 10.93 16.15
C VAL A 1000 7.48 9.93 15.63
N TYR A 1001 6.24 10.36 15.42
CA TYR A 1001 5.15 9.45 15.06
C TYR A 1001 5.39 8.80 13.68
N GLY A 1002 5.50 7.47 13.64
CA GLY A 1002 5.87 6.72 12.43
C GLY A 1002 4.78 6.68 11.36
N MET A 1003 3.53 6.89 11.77
CA MET A 1003 2.33 6.93 10.94
C MET A 1003 1.33 7.95 11.49
N GLU A 1004 0.29 8.22 10.70
CA GLU A 1004 -0.90 8.93 11.19
C GLU A 1004 -1.70 8.04 12.15
N GLY A 1005 -2.20 8.62 13.25
CA GLY A 1005 -2.97 7.84 14.24
C GLY A 1005 -3.12 8.51 15.60
N PRO A 1006 -3.52 7.77 16.65
CA PRO A 1006 -3.66 8.33 18.00
C PRO A 1006 -2.30 8.70 18.61
N GLY A 1007 -2.28 9.65 19.55
CA GLY A 1007 -1.03 10.11 20.15
C GLY A 1007 -1.21 10.90 21.46
N GLY A 1008 -0.26 10.73 22.38
CA GLY A 1008 -0.30 11.35 23.71
C GLY A 1008 0.75 12.44 23.97
N TYR A 1009 1.74 12.65 23.10
CA TYR A 1009 2.88 13.52 23.41
C TYR A 1009 2.60 14.99 23.03
N GLN A 1010 3.21 15.94 23.74
CA GLN A 1010 3.10 17.38 23.49
C GLN A 1010 3.92 17.79 22.26
N PHE A 1011 3.29 18.35 21.23
CA PHE A 1011 3.97 18.70 19.98
C PHE A 1011 4.99 19.82 20.10
N VAL A 1012 6.07 19.70 19.31
CA VAL A 1012 7.06 20.76 19.06
C VAL A 1012 7.22 21.09 17.57
N GLY A 1013 6.87 20.17 16.67
CA GLY A 1013 7.02 20.37 15.23
C GLY A 1013 6.79 19.10 14.41
N ARG A 1014 7.24 19.10 13.16
CA ARG A 1014 7.14 17.95 12.24
C ARG A 1014 8.44 17.74 11.46
N THR A 1015 8.75 16.48 11.14
CA THR A 1015 9.96 16.10 10.39
C THR A 1015 9.64 15.20 9.18
N VAL A 1016 10.67 14.64 8.55
CA VAL A 1016 10.59 13.66 7.46
C VAL A 1016 10.23 12.27 7.98
N GLN A 1017 9.98 11.34 7.05
CA GLN A 1017 9.41 10.03 7.31
C GLN A 1017 10.32 9.13 8.14
N MET A 1018 9.81 8.53 9.21
CA MET A 1018 10.51 7.46 9.95
C MET A 1018 10.36 6.09 9.27
N TRP A 1019 9.37 5.97 8.37
CA TRP A 1019 9.00 4.74 7.69
C TRP A 1019 8.88 4.97 6.19
N ASN A 1020 9.57 4.16 5.38
CA ASN A 1020 9.37 4.09 3.94
C ASN A 1020 8.71 2.77 3.59
N ARG A 1021 7.40 2.84 3.32
CA ARG A 1021 6.54 1.67 3.21
C ARG A 1021 7.00 0.68 2.14
N TYR A 1022 7.47 1.16 0.99
CA TYR A 1022 7.70 0.30 -0.16
C TYR A 1022 9.08 0.41 -0.80
N ARG A 1023 9.70 1.60 -0.74
CA ARG A 1023 10.93 1.87 -1.47
C ARG A 1023 12.16 1.65 -0.60
N GLN A 1024 13.19 1.13 -1.21
CA GLN A 1024 14.53 1.17 -0.64
C GLN A 1024 15.30 2.34 -1.22
N THR A 1025 16.04 3.03 -0.35
CA THR A 1025 16.87 4.19 -0.67
C THR A 1025 18.20 4.06 0.09
N SER A 1026 19.06 5.08 0.02
CA SER A 1026 20.28 5.11 0.85
C SER A 1026 19.99 5.07 2.35
N ASP A 1027 18.86 5.64 2.76
CA ASP A 1027 18.47 5.83 4.16
C ASP A 1027 17.57 4.68 4.65
N PHE A 1028 16.85 4.03 3.73
CA PHE A 1028 16.01 2.84 3.95
C PHE A 1028 16.55 1.65 3.16
N LYS A 1029 17.41 0.83 3.78
CA LYS A 1029 18.17 -0.22 3.09
C LYS A 1029 18.01 -1.59 3.73
N ASP A 1030 18.54 -2.61 3.07
CA ASP A 1030 18.62 -3.99 3.56
C ASP A 1030 17.24 -4.65 3.81
N GLY A 1031 16.21 -4.21 3.08
CA GLY A 1031 14.84 -4.73 3.27
C GLY A 1031 14.07 -4.10 4.42
N TYR A 1032 14.67 -3.18 5.17
CA TYR A 1032 14.03 -2.57 6.34
C TYR A 1032 13.35 -1.25 6.01
N PRO A 1033 12.03 -1.13 6.26
CA PRO A 1033 11.28 0.10 6.00
C PRO A 1033 11.44 1.18 7.08
N TRP A 1034 12.07 0.91 8.23
CA TRP A 1034 12.27 1.91 9.30
C TRP A 1034 13.66 2.57 9.24
N LEU A 1035 13.72 3.86 9.56
CA LEU A 1035 14.94 4.68 9.48
C LEU A 1035 15.90 4.45 10.67
N LEU A 1036 15.35 4.48 11.89
CA LEU A 1036 16.11 4.58 13.13
C LEU A 1036 16.47 3.20 13.70
N ARG A 1037 17.57 3.14 14.45
CA ARG A 1037 18.08 1.97 15.15
C ARG A 1037 18.24 2.28 16.63
N PHE A 1038 18.28 1.24 17.47
CA PHE A 1038 18.61 1.41 18.89
C PHE A 1038 19.96 2.11 19.03
N PHE A 1039 20.00 3.08 19.95
CA PHE A 1039 21.16 3.94 20.23
C PHE A 1039 21.58 4.90 19.12
N ASP A 1040 20.77 5.09 18.07
CA ASP A 1040 20.93 6.27 17.23
C ASP A 1040 20.75 7.55 18.06
N GLN A 1041 21.37 8.63 17.62
CA GLN A 1041 21.26 9.96 18.20
C GLN A 1041 20.60 10.89 17.20
N ILE A 1042 19.40 11.37 17.52
CA ILE A 1042 18.69 12.34 16.69
C ILE A 1042 19.18 13.74 17.03
N ARG A 1043 19.49 14.53 16.00
CA ARG A 1043 19.72 15.97 16.10
C ARG A 1043 18.85 16.70 15.11
N PHE A 1044 18.17 17.75 15.55
CA PHE A 1044 17.33 18.54 14.65
C PHE A 1044 18.08 19.74 14.09
N TYR A 1045 17.73 20.14 12.87
CA TYR A 1045 18.09 21.45 12.32
C TYR A 1045 16.83 22.14 11.76
N PRO A 1046 16.72 23.48 11.92
CA PRO A 1046 15.49 24.17 11.57
C PRO A 1046 15.32 24.28 10.06
N VAL A 1047 14.09 24.07 9.60
CA VAL A 1047 13.64 24.35 8.22
C VAL A 1047 12.29 25.05 8.26
N SER A 1048 11.94 25.75 7.18
CA SER A 1048 10.58 26.25 6.98
C SER A 1048 9.60 25.12 6.63
N GLU A 1049 8.30 25.39 6.78
CA GLU A 1049 7.24 24.48 6.35
C GLU A 1049 7.36 24.10 4.86
N SER A 1050 7.55 25.10 3.98
CA SER A 1050 7.68 24.87 2.54
C SER A 1050 8.90 24.03 2.17
N GLU A 1051 10.02 24.24 2.87
CA GLU A 1051 11.22 23.41 2.71
C GLU A 1051 10.96 21.99 3.18
N LEU A 1052 10.31 21.81 4.34
CA LEU A 1052 9.98 20.48 4.86
C LEU A 1052 9.09 19.70 3.89
N LEU A 1053 8.05 20.32 3.32
CA LEU A 1053 7.17 19.65 2.37
C LEU A 1053 7.92 19.15 1.13
N LYS A 1054 8.85 19.96 0.61
CA LYS A 1054 9.74 19.53 -0.48
C LYS A 1054 10.63 18.35 -0.07
N LEU A 1055 11.28 18.44 1.09
CA LEU A 1055 12.15 17.38 1.62
C LEU A 1055 11.37 16.08 1.85
N ARG A 1056 10.14 16.15 2.36
CA ARG A 1056 9.27 14.98 2.57
C ARG A 1056 8.94 14.25 1.27
N ASN A 1057 8.75 14.98 0.17
CA ASN A 1057 8.53 14.38 -1.15
C ASN A 1057 9.82 13.76 -1.71
N ASP A 1058 10.95 14.46 -1.57
CA ASP A 1058 12.25 14.01 -2.09
C ASP A 1058 12.86 12.84 -1.29
N PHE A 1059 12.54 12.73 -0.01
CA PHE A 1059 13.14 11.75 0.89
C PHE A 1059 12.67 10.32 0.60
N ILE A 1060 11.36 10.12 0.44
CA ILE A 1060 10.78 8.79 0.16
C ILE A 1060 11.21 8.23 -1.19
N SER A 1061 11.55 9.10 -2.15
CA SER A 1061 12.06 8.74 -3.47
C SER A 1061 13.58 8.65 -3.54
N GLY A 1062 14.30 8.95 -2.45
CA GLY A 1062 15.78 8.89 -2.38
C GLY A 1062 16.51 10.06 -3.06
N ARG A 1063 15.81 11.15 -3.43
CA ARG A 1063 16.41 12.38 -4.00
C ARG A 1063 17.03 13.26 -2.92
N PHE A 1064 16.49 13.19 -1.70
CA PHE A 1064 17.10 13.77 -0.52
C PHE A 1064 17.68 12.66 0.35
N ARG A 1065 18.88 12.90 0.89
CA ARG A 1065 19.59 11.98 1.80
C ARG A 1065 19.86 12.69 3.10
N LEU A 1066 19.68 11.99 4.22
CA LEU A 1066 20.00 12.57 5.51
C LEU A 1066 21.50 12.58 5.72
N ARG A 1067 21.98 13.63 6.39
CA ARG A 1067 23.33 13.62 6.95
C ARG A 1067 23.34 12.63 8.12
N THR A 1068 24.11 11.57 7.95
CA THR A 1068 24.31 10.52 8.97
C THR A 1068 25.79 10.41 9.29
N GLU A 1069 26.15 10.49 10.57
CA GLU A 1069 27.53 10.34 11.04
C GLU A 1069 27.67 9.06 11.85
N PRO A 1070 28.67 8.20 11.56
CA PRO A 1070 29.03 7.10 12.44
C PRO A 1070 29.46 7.64 13.81
N ALA A 1071 28.99 7.01 14.88
CA ALA A 1071 29.35 7.35 16.25
C ALA A 1071 29.50 6.07 17.10
N VAL A 1072 30.07 6.22 18.29
CA VAL A 1072 30.10 5.19 19.31
C VAL A 1072 29.62 5.83 20.59
N LEU A 1073 28.63 5.22 21.24
CA LEU A 1073 28.21 5.63 22.58
C LEU A 1073 29.00 4.80 23.59
N ASN A 1074 29.87 5.48 24.34
CA ASN A 1074 30.72 4.89 25.36
C ASN A 1074 30.21 5.29 26.75
N LEU A 1075 29.87 4.30 27.58
CA LEU A 1075 29.25 4.56 28.88
C LEU A 1075 30.21 5.22 29.89
N ARG A 1076 31.49 4.83 29.90
CA ARG A 1076 32.54 5.47 30.73
C ARG A 1076 32.64 6.97 30.43
N GLN A 1077 32.67 7.35 29.15
CA GLN A 1077 32.74 8.75 28.72
C GLN A 1077 31.47 9.52 29.13
N TYR A 1078 30.31 8.88 29.03
CA TYR A 1078 29.04 9.46 29.49
C TYR A 1078 29.03 9.70 31.00
N HIS A 1079 29.51 8.75 31.80
CA HIS A 1079 29.65 8.94 33.25
C HIS A 1079 30.63 10.06 33.61
N ALA A 1080 31.78 10.15 32.92
CA ALA A 1080 32.72 11.24 33.11
C ALA A 1080 32.09 12.61 32.79
N PHE A 1081 31.27 12.70 31.74
CA PHE A 1081 30.49 13.89 31.41
C PHE A 1081 29.50 14.24 32.53
N LEU A 1082 28.74 13.28 33.05
CA LEU A 1082 27.80 13.51 34.15
C LEU A 1082 28.51 14.03 35.41
N GLN A 1083 29.66 13.45 35.77
CA GLN A 1083 30.46 13.90 36.90
C GLN A 1083 30.99 15.33 36.69
N GLN A 1084 31.50 15.63 35.49
CA GLN A 1084 32.02 16.96 35.16
C GLN A 1084 30.93 18.04 35.19
N GLN A 1085 29.69 17.71 34.81
CA GLN A 1085 28.57 18.65 34.72
C GLN A 1085 27.62 18.59 35.92
N ALA A 1086 27.91 17.79 36.95
CA ALA A 1086 27.00 17.47 38.04
C ALA A 1086 26.33 18.70 38.67
N ALA A 1087 27.13 19.71 39.05
CA ALA A 1087 26.60 20.93 39.67
C ALA A 1087 25.63 21.70 38.75
N SER A 1088 25.92 21.78 37.45
CA SER A 1088 25.04 22.45 36.47
C SER A 1088 23.76 21.66 36.24
N ILE A 1089 23.85 20.32 36.21
CA ILE A 1089 22.70 19.41 36.09
C ILE A 1089 21.79 19.55 37.31
N GLU A 1090 22.34 19.58 38.53
CA GLU A 1090 21.58 19.74 39.77
C GLU A 1090 20.81 21.07 39.82
N VAL A 1091 21.46 22.18 39.44
CA VAL A 1091 20.80 23.49 39.38
C VAL A 1091 19.62 23.49 38.40
N PHE A 1092 19.81 22.93 37.19
CA PHE A 1092 18.75 22.81 36.20
C PHE A 1092 17.58 21.95 36.71
N LYS A 1093 17.88 20.76 37.24
CA LYS A 1093 16.85 19.85 37.79
C LYS A 1093 16.09 20.48 38.95
N ALA A 1094 16.76 21.23 39.82
CA ALA A 1094 16.10 21.94 40.92
C ALA A 1094 15.13 23.01 40.41
N LYS A 1095 15.53 23.82 39.41
CA LYS A 1095 14.67 24.82 38.76
C LYS A 1095 13.45 24.15 38.10
N GLN A 1096 13.67 23.10 37.32
CA GLN A 1096 12.62 22.34 36.66
C GLN A 1096 11.64 21.71 37.66
N LYS A 1097 12.14 21.06 38.72
CA LYS A 1097 11.29 20.42 39.75
C LYS A 1097 10.41 21.44 40.47
N ALA A 1098 10.94 22.62 40.78
CA ALA A 1098 10.16 23.69 41.40
C ALA A 1098 9.04 24.19 40.47
N ALA A 1099 9.32 24.35 39.17
CA ALA A 1099 8.32 24.77 38.19
C ALA A 1099 7.23 23.70 37.96
N PHE A 1100 7.63 22.43 37.89
CA PHE A 1100 6.73 21.29 37.79
C PHE A 1100 5.76 21.23 38.97
N GLU A 1101 6.28 21.39 40.19
CA GLU A 1101 5.46 21.42 41.41
C GLU A 1101 4.48 22.61 41.41
N ALA A 1102 4.93 23.79 40.98
CA ALA A 1102 4.08 24.97 40.87
C ALA A 1102 2.96 24.78 39.83
N GLU A 1103 3.24 24.15 38.69
CA GLU A 1103 2.23 23.85 37.67
C GLU A 1103 1.22 22.80 38.19
N ARG A 1104 1.69 21.77 38.89
CA ARG A 1104 0.82 20.78 39.55
C ARG A 1104 -0.14 21.43 40.56
N GLN A 1105 0.37 22.33 41.40
CA GLN A 1105 -0.45 23.07 42.38
C GLN A 1105 -1.49 23.96 41.70
N ARG A 1106 -1.13 24.61 40.58
CA ARG A 1106 -2.05 25.43 39.78
C ARG A 1106 -3.24 24.61 39.26
N TRP A 1107 -3.00 23.37 38.83
CA TRP A 1107 -4.07 22.48 38.35
C TRP A 1107 -5.01 22.06 39.47
N ALA A 1108 -4.45 21.68 40.62
CA ALA A 1108 -5.24 21.32 41.80
C ALA A 1108 -6.14 22.48 42.27
N ALA A 1109 -5.65 23.72 42.20
CA ALA A 1109 -6.40 24.91 42.59
C ALA A 1109 -7.55 25.28 41.62
N ASN A 1110 -7.41 24.98 40.33
CA ASN A 1110 -8.39 25.35 39.31
C ASN A 1110 -9.56 24.36 39.15
N GLN A 1111 -9.64 23.32 40.00
CA GLN A 1111 -10.62 22.22 39.88
C GLN A 1111 -10.69 21.57 38.48
N GLN A 1112 -9.63 21.73 37.67
CA GLN A 1112 -9.47 21.01 36.42
C GLN A 1112 -9.08 19.58 36.77
N SER A 1113 -10.07 18.70 36.95
CA SER A 1113 -9.82 17.31 37.33
C SER A 1113 -9.01 16.59 36.24
N LEU A 1114 -8.15 15.67 36.69
CA LEU A 1114 -7.50 14.68 35.82
C LEU A 1114 -8.51 13.61 35.35
N SER A 1115 -9.68 13.51 35.99
CA SER A 1115 -10.77 12.59 35.66
C SER A 1115 -11.90 13.30 34.90
N ILE A 1116 -12.39 12.68 33.82
CA ILE A 1116 -13.56 13.14 33.04
C ILE A 1116 -14.84 12.92 33.88
N SER A 1117 -15.76 13.89 33.91
CA SER A 1117 -17.07 13.78 34.56
C SER A 1117 -18.09 13.02 33.71
N GLU A 1118 -18.97 12.26 34.36
CA GLU A 1118 -20.01 11.40 33.75
C GLU A 1118 -21.10 12.20 33.00
N ASP A 1119 -21.25 13.49 33.28
CA ASP A 1119 -22.32 14.36 32.77
C ASP A 1119 -22.35 14.51 31.23
N VAL A 1120 -21.22 14.30 30.53
CA VAL A 1120 -21.17 14.41 29.06
C VAL A 1120 -21.76 13.17 28.36
N MET A 1121 -21.98 12.07 29.09
CA MET A 1121 -22.39 10.78 28.52
C MET A 1121 -23.88 10.44 28.70
N GLU A 1122 -24.58 11.03 29.68
CA GLU A 1122 -25.98 10.67 30.00
C GLU A 1122 -27.03 11.34 29.10
N GLU A 1123 -26.75 12.49 28.49
CA GLU A 1123 -27.75 13.21 27.65
C GLU A 1123 -28.06 12.51 26.31
N ALA A 1124 -27.31 11.48 25.93
CA ALA A 1124 -27.40 10.83 24.61
C ALA A 1124 -28.48 9.72 24.50
N ASP A 1125 -29.09 9.29 25.60
CA ASP A 1125 -29.86 8.03 25.66
C ASP A 1125 -31.38 8.18 25.45
N SER A 1126 -31.91 9.40 25.29
CA SER A 1126 -33.35 9.64 25.21
C SER A 1126 -33.77 10.25 23.87
N GLN A 1127 -34.18 9.44 22.89
CA GLN A 1127 -35.30 9.71 21.96
C GLN A 1127 -35.33 8.71 20.78
N SER A 1128 -36.35 7.84 20.73
CA SER A 1128 -36.76 7.19 19.49
C SER A 1128 -38.23 6.80 19.52
N GLU A 1129 -39.06 7.49 18.73
CA GLU A 1129 -40.16 6.95 17.90
C GLU A 1129 -40.81 8.12 17.13
N LEU A 1130 -40.69 8.10 15.79
CA LEU A 1130 -41.33 9.06 14.87
C LEU A 1130 -41.93 8.28 13.69
N ASP A 1131 -43.21 8.52 13.40
CA ASP A 1131 -43.93 7.98 12.24
C ASP A 1131 -43.51 8.70 10.94
N LEU A 1132 -43.27 7.94 9.87
CA LEU A 1132 -42.86 8.46 8.55
C LEU A 1132 -44.04 8.62 7.59
N PRO A 1133 -44.04 9.68 6.76
CA PRO A 1133 -44.96 9.82 5.62
C PRO A 1133 -44.51 9.01 4.40
N ASP A 1134 -45.44 8.76 3.46
CA ASP A 1134 -45.19 8.02 2.21
C ASP A 1134 -44.09 8.68 1.34
N ASN A 1135 -43.23 7.85 0.72
CA ASN A 1135 -42.07 8.21 -0.11
C ASN A 1135 -40.90 8.93 0.63
N ALA A 1136 -40.77 8.75 1.94
CA ALA A 1136 -39.64 9.25 2.72
C ALA A 1136 -38.71 8.09 3.15
N GLN A 1137 -37.40 8.24 2.90
CA GLN A 1137 -36.39 7.27 3.30
C GLN A 1137 -35.59 7.76 4.51
N LEU A 1138 -35.44 6.90 5.51
CA LEU A 1138 -34.57 7.14 6.66
C LEU A 1138 -33.12 6.88 6.28
N ILE A 1139 -32.27 7.87 6.53
CA ILE A 1139 -30.83 7.70 6.52
C ILE A 1139 -30.40 7.48 7.95
N SER A 1140 -29.91 6.27 8.24
CA SER A 1140 -29.46 5.88 9.57
C SER A 1140 -27.95 5.68 9.58
N SER A 1141 -27.35 5.85 10.75
CA SER A 1141 -25.94 5.55 10.93
C SER A 1141 -25.70 4.05 10.81
N GLN A 1142 -24.70 3.63 10.04
CA GLN A 1142 -24.29 2.22 10.00
C GLN A 1142 -23.39 1.82 11.20
N VAL A 1143 -22.85 2.82 11.92
CA VAL A 1143 -21.85 2.64 12.98
C VAL A 1143 -22.18 3.51 14.21
N THR A 1144 -21.72 3.12 15.39
CA THR A 1144 -21.88 3.94 16.61
C THR A 1144 -20.70 4.90 16.73
N GLY A 1145 -20.90 6.20 16.73
CA GLY A 1145 -19.79 7.18 16.75
C GLY A 1145 -20.24 8.60 17.06
N THR A 1146 -19.46 9.59 16.63
CA THR A 1146 -19.77 11.02 16.79
C THR A 1146 -19.83 11.67 15.41
N ILE A 1147 -20.78 12.57 15.15
CA ILE A 1147 -20.82 13.31 13.87
C ILE A 1147 -19.62 14.25 13.81
N TRP A 1148 -18.61 13.89 13.01
CA TRP A 1148 -17.44 14.72 12.76
C TRP A 1148 -17.79 15.94 11.92
N LYS A 1149 -18.57 15.73 10.86
CA LYS A 1149 -18.98 16.78 9.93
C LYS A 1149 -20.34 16.47 9.32
N LEU A 1150 -21.22 17.46 9.29
CA LEU A 1150 -22.44 17.42 8.50
C LEU A 1150 -22.14 18.10 7.15
N LEU A 1151 -22.42 17.43 6.04
CA LEU A 1151 -22.07 17.91 4.70
C LEU A 1151 -23.25 18.54 3.95
N VAL A 1152 -24.47 18.35 4.45
CA VAL A 1152 -25.72 18.84 3.85
C VAL A 1152 -26.56 19.62 4.86
N LYS A 1153 -27.55 20.35 4.35
CA LYS A 1153 -28.54 21.12 5.12
C LYS A 1153 -29.97 20.65 4.84
N GLU A 1154 -30.89 20.99 5.72
CA GLU A 1154 -32.32 20.77 5.46
C GLU A 1154 -32.78 21.56 4.22
N ASN A 1155 -33.64 20.93 3.42
CA ASN A 1155 -34.15 21.35 2.11
C ASN A 1155 -33.10 21.40 0.99
N GLU A 1156 -31.93 20.79 1.18
CA GLU A 1156 -30.92 20.64 0.12
C GLU A 1156 -31.27 19.46 -0.79
N ASP A 1157 -31.19 19.67 -2.10
CA ASP A 1157 -31.35 18.61 -3.10
C ASP A 1157 -30.06 17.79 -3.17
N ILE A 1158 -30.20 16.46 -3.16
CA ILE A 1158 -29.09 15.50 -3.11
C ILE A 1158 -29.23 14.43 -4.19
N GLU A 1159 -28.10 13.92 -4.65
CA GLU A 1159 -28.03 12.79 -5.59
C GLU A 1159 -27.71 11.47 -4.86
N THR A 1160 -28.15 10.33 -5.43
CA THR A 1160 -27.69 9.01 -4.99
C THR A 1160 -26.16 8.93 -4.98
N GLY A 1161 -25.59 8.48 -3.87
CA GLY A 1161 -24.14 8.39 -3.63
C GLY A 1161 -23.51 9.67 -3.07
N GLN A 1162 -24.26 10.77 -2.95
CA GLN A 1162 -23.72 12.01 -2.40
C GLN A 1162 -23.40 11.86 -0.90
N PRO A 1163 -22.20 12.26 -0.44
CA PRO A 1163 -21.85 12.31 0.97
C PRO A 1163 -22.73 13.29 1.77
N LEU A 1164 -23.37 12.80 2.83
CA LEU A 1164 -24.31 13.55 3.68
C LEU A 1164 -23.70 13.93 5.04
N ALA A 1165 -22.95 13.02 5.65
CA ALA A 1165 -22.28 13.25 6.93
C ALA A 1165 -21.00 12.41 7.04
N ILE A 1166 -20.11 12.80 7.94
CA ILE A 1166 -18.92 12.03 8.33
C ILE A 1166 -19.05 11.71 9.82
N ILE A 1167 -18.91 10.44 10.15
CA ILE A 1167 -19.01 9.90 11.51
C ILE A 1167 -17.62 9.46 11.95
N GLU A 1168 -17.13 9.95 13.08
CA GLU A 1168 -15.97 9.38 13.76
C GLU A 1168 -16.45 8.20 14.64
N SER A 1169 -16.15 6.97 14.25
CA SER A 1169 -16.45 5.75 15.02
C SER A 1169 -15.20 4.88 15.07
N MET A 1170 -14.93 4.21 16.20
CA MET A 1170 -13.77 3.30 16.31
C MET A 1170 -12.42 3.93 15.89
N LYS A 1171 -12.26 5.25 16.07
CA LYS A 1171 -11.10 6.07 15.62
C LYS A 1171 -10.94 6.17 14.09
N MET A 1172 -11.99 5.92 13.33
CA MET A 1172 -12.06 6.01 11.87
C MET A 1172 -13.19 6.94 11.45
N GLU A 1173 -13.02 7.59 10.30
CA GLU A 1173 -14.06 8.41 9.67
C GLU A 1173 -14.91 7.53 8.73
N PHE A 1174 -16.22 7.53 8.91
CA PHE A 1174 -17.21 6.83 8.09
C PHE A 1174 -18.10 7.84 7.39
N THR A 1175 -18.06 7.86 6.07
CA THR A 1175 -18.96 8.68 5.26
C THR A 1175 -20.34 8.03 5.19
N VAL A 1176 -21.38 8.79 5.51
CA VAL A 1176 -22.77 8.43 5.27
C VAL A 1176 -23.15 9.01 3.91
N GLU A 1177 -23.47 8.14 2.96
CA GLU A 1177 -23.87 8.52 1.60
C GLU A 1177 -25.38 8.37 1.41
N SER A 1178 -25.96 9.15 0.49
CA SER A 1178 -27.37 9.01 0.16
C SER A 1178 -27.64 7.76 -0.67
N PRO A 1179 -28.57 6.87 -0.27
CA PRO A 1179 -29.00 5.74 -1.08
C PRO A 1179 -29.93 6.12 -2.24
N VAL A 1180 -30.53 7.32 -2.21
CA VAL A 1180 -31.50 7.81 -3.20
C VAL A 1180 -31.24 9.28 -3.54
N SER A 1181 -31.69 9.70 -4.73
CA SER A 1181 -31.81 11.12 -5.07
C SER A 1181 -33.09 11.68 -4.48
N GLY A 1182 -33.02 12.90 -3.96
CA GLY A 1182 -34.18 13.51 -3.32
C GLY A 1182 -33.83 14.81 -2.62
N GLN A 1183 -34.69 15.24 -1.70
CA GLN A 1183 -34.45 16.42 -0.88
C GLN A 1183 -34.31 16.04 0.59
N ILE A 1184 -33.29 16.59 1.27
CA ILE A 1184 -33.14 16.42 2.72
C ILE A 1184 -34.32 17.12 3.40
N ARG A 1185 -35.23 16.37 4.00
CA ARG A 1185 -36.41 16.94 4.66
C ARG A 1185 -36.09 17.43 6.07
N GLN A 1186 -35.34 16.63 6.81
CA GLN A 1186 -35.09 16.88 8.22
C GLN A 1186 -33.79 16.20 8.67
N ILE A 1187 -33.00 16.88 9.50
CA ILE A 1187 -31.76 16.36 10.09
C ILE A 1187 -31.92 16.29 11.60
N PHE A 1188 -31.68 15.11 12.18
CA PHE A 1188 -31.86 14.82 13.61
C PHE A 1188 -30.56 14.83 14.41
N CYS A 1189 -29.42 15.07 13.75
CA CYS A 1189 -28.10 15.09 14.37
C CYS A 1189 -27.39 16.43 14.14
N GLN A 1190 -26.38 16.72 14.97
CA GLN A 1190 -25.60 17.95 14.87
C GLN A 1190 -24.11 17.61 14.88
N GLN A 1191 -23.28 18.50 14.35
CA GLN A 1191 -21.83 18.30 14.44
C GLN A 1191 -21.39 18.21 15.91
N GLY A 1192 -20.63 17.18 16.25
CA GLY A 1192 -20.23 16.85 17.62
C GLY A 1192 -21.23 15.99 18.40
N SER A 1193 -22.41 15.69 17.86
CA SER A 1193 -23.38 14.83 18.55
C SER A 1193 -22.99 13.35 18.45
N TYR A 1194 -23.12 12.63 19.57
CA TYR A 1194 -23.01 11.18 19.61
C TYR A 1194 -24.18 10.51 18.88
N ILE A 1195 -23.92 9.41 18.19
CA ILE A 1195 -24.90 8.66 17.41
C ILE A 1195 -24.70 7.15 17.54
N ALA A 1196 -25.79 6.40 17.73
CA ALA A 1196 -25.78 4.95 17.76
C ALA A 1196 -25.89 4.32 16.36
N ALA A 1197 -25.34 3.12 16.18
CA ALA A 1197 -25.57 2.32 14.98
C ALA A 1197 -27.07 2.01 14.85
N GLY A 1198 -27.65 2.34 13.70
CA GLY A 1198 -29.08 2.27 13.42
C GLY A 1198 -29.87 3.52 13.83
N GLN A 1199 -29.27 4.50 14.51
CA GLN A 1199 -29.92 5.77 14.81
C GLN A 1199 -30.19 6.55 13.53
N THR A 1200 -31.41 7.02 13.36
CA THR A 1200 -31.79 7.91 12.26
C THR A 1200 -31.01 9.22 12.38
N LEU A 1201 -30.32 9.59 11.30
CA LEU A 1201 -29.59 10.83 11.18
C LEU A 1201 -30.40 11.90 10.45
N MET A 1202 -31.11 11.50 9.39
CA MET A 1202 -31.89 12.42 8.56
C MET A 1202 -32.96 11.66 7.77
N ILE A 1203 -33.96 12.39 7.27
CA ILE A 1203 -34.98 11.90 6.34
C ILE A 1203 -34.75 12.53 4.97
N VAL A 1204 -34.73 11.69 3.93
CA VAL A 1204 -34.73 12.11 2.53
C VAL A 1204 -36.12 11.88 1.95
N GLN A 1205 -36.69 12.89 1.30
CA GLN A 1205 -37.90 12.73 0.50
C GLN A 1205 -37.48 12.40 -0.94
N GLU A 1206 -37.85 11.22 -1.42
CA GLU A 1206 -37.59 10.81 -2.81
C GLU A 1206 -38.40 11.68 -3.78
N VAL A 1207 -37.78 12.04 -4.92
CA VAL A 1207 -38.38 12.86 -6.00
C VAL A 1207 -38.74 12.00 -7.18
#